data_AF-A0A346Y2L7-F1
#
_entry.id   AF-A0A346Y2L7-F1
#
_cell.length_a   1.000
_cell.length_b   1.000
_cell.length_c   1.000
_cell.angle_alpha   90.00
_cell.angle_beta   90.00
_cell.angle_gamma   90.00
#
_symmetry.space_group_name_H-M   'P 1'
#
loop_
_entity.id
_entity.type
_entity.pdbx_description
1 polymer ?
#
loop_
_entity_poly.entity_id
_entity_poly.type
_entity_poly.pdbx_seq_one_letter_code
_entity_poly.pdbx_strand_id
1 'polypeptide(L)'
;MAGTSILSGTGRIRTLALIAALAVLVALAPLATSTPVAVASPVADNPETYALCGRVFPDPQAYWANGLGEETPHPGVGSPFAKGNAVCAARHYLGFEETIAGLRFMADELDVTRDFVDLIDLSRTDEFDDVLQEEMGDGHSEGNGTELGDRDERPLYMVRVTAPEDARLLGEAVAPVPTADRDHFVWSLSVHGIERAGAEGGIRAIEDLATWASQEPERLLLETEGADITTEGGRLARNLPVGEVMMRSVSYFVLPNPDGWTRGDVQEGSTAFQRFNGNGMDLNRDWPEIGYTDPSFTPWSETESRSLGKALQEVSDEWTGGIDLHGMVEANAFSYTLLGGSQRPYDENERIMEFVEQAWRDAETRLAWSPIIKPNDAPEQCVEFAGVAPNGDTHLPPGEDCDQRSYGVQYGTIWDTIEYTATGALGNWIDSPIGLDADGIDNEMMLSHLGNCGVGTCYVAEAEQLHVDGNKGLIYSMLNFELEPVDGRFDLDGTDVGYLVNPRRLVDPGVELRPTPADAVDMPDLAGTAMTSTGDTVLAEFTVDNDGSDLGPLDTQYYVAGISASVRFQNVTHQSVHVGEVRVQRFDDATQRWVERPTYGSDGAVYRVAGDHSDWNHPADGQYRVIANTLQPMRITYEVELSTAPVWDDPVQAAYDVSNMDFFTELEPWLADDTTLTAIDVDEVLSGERDLSDFDTVIAVDGAFLPGYVTDLDTYETFSQGLLDLPATGYTATDAAAMGTRLADFARAGGNVVLTDDAVQAVAFMDLGLSLDDVAVEGVYAGHAVFSNGYDHPLAAGTNNPGAAEGAGGRRQTAEPLPIGYSIEDGEDNMPNWGIAASAVEGAGGTVVTTTDGADELSSIAEIPVGAGVVRTFASVLTFPTTAYFHPHGLSSYGLTDHGYTILDNLMTWQNDAQAATPDLVDDDIAWIASDVPTRVMVDGSNQLPEAFLVD
;
A
#
# COMPACT_ATOMS: atom_id res chain seq x y z
N MET A 1 47.18 -5.56 10.54
CA MET A 1 48.18 -5.18 11.58
C MET A 1 47.61 -4.01 12.36
N ALA A 2 47.84 -4.00 13.68
CA ALA A 2 47.15 -3.22 14.71
C ALA A 2 47.04 -1.69 14.47
N GLY A 3 45.90 -1.13 14.92
CA GLY A 3 45.67 0.31 15.17
C GLY A 3 44.31 0.52 15.84
N THR A 4 44.16 0.21 17.13
CA THR A 4 43.98 1.16 18.25
C THR A 4 42.68 1.98 18.24
N SER A 5 41.68 1.47 18.96
CA SER A 5 40.51 2.21 19.44
C SER A 5 40.87 3.07 20.66
N ILE A 6 40.28 4.26 20.74
CA ILE A 6 40.31 5.12 21.94
C ILE A 6 38.89 5.13 22.51
N LEU A 7 38.71 4.37 23.58
CA LEU A 7 37.56 4.44 24.49
C LEU A 7 37.70 5.67 25.40
N SER A 8 36.77 6.62 25.32
CA SER A 8 36.49 7.54 26.43
C SER A 8 35.24 7.08 27.16
N GLY A 9 35.44 6.40 28.29
CA GLY A 9 34.37 5.97 29.17
C GLY A 9 33.90 7.07 30.10
N THR A 10 32.61 7.37 30.08
CA THR A 10 31.82 7.84 31.23
C THR A 10 30.34 7.50 30.99
N GLY A 11 29.93 6.27 31.28
CA GLY A 11 28.53 5.84 31.08
C GLY A 11 28.11 4.60 31.88
N ARG A 12 28.81 4.25 32.97
CA ARG A 12 28.56 2.98 33.71
C ARG A 12 28.12 3.14 35.17
N ILE A 13 27.65 4.32 35.61
CA ILE A 13 27.21 4.52 37.01
C ILE A 13 25.72 4.93 37.14
N ARG A 14 24.97 5.13 36.04
CA ARG A 14 23.52 5.41 36.12
C ARG A 14 22.59 4.25 35.76
N THR A 15 23.08 3.19 35.13
CA THR A 15 22.24 2.06 34.68
C THR A 15 21.95 1.02 35.78
N LEU A 16 22.70 1.01 36.88
CA LEU A 16 22.52 0.04 37.98
C LEU A 16 21.58 0.52 39.11
N ALA A 17 21.11 1.77 39.06
CA ALA A 17 20.19 2.32 40.06
C ALA A 17 18.70 2.20 39.65
N LEU A 18 18.40 2.08 38.35
CA LEU A 18 17.01 1.91 37.86
C LEU A 18 16.52 0.45 37.98
N ILE A 19 17.41 -0.52 37.78
CA ILE A 19 17.07 -1.97 37.81
C ILE A 19 16.71 -2.43 39.23
N ALA A 20 17.26 -1.79 40.27
CA ALA A 20 16.94 -2.13 41.66
C ALA A 20 15.66 -1.44 42.19
N ALA A 21 15.18 -0.37 41.53
CA ALA A 21 13.96 0.33 41.94
C ALA A 21 12.69 -0.32 41.36
N LEU A 22 12.78 -0.92 40.17
CA LEU A 22 11.67 -1.68 39.56
C LEU A 22 11.43 -3.03 40.28
N ALA A 23 12.50 -3.69 40.75
CA ALA A 23 12.39 -4.99 41.41
C ALA A 23 11.78 -4.96 42.83
N VAL A 24 11.71 -3.79 43.47
CA VAL A 24 11.22 -3.65 44.87
C VAL A 24 9.74 -3.22 44.94
N LEU A 25 9.16 -2.70 43.85
CA LEU A 25 7.72 -2.42 43.78
C LEU A 25 6.86 -3.67 43.52
N VAL A 26 7.46 -4.79 43.09
CA VAL A 26 6.77 -6.06 42.82
C VAL A 26 6.62 -6.95 44.08
N ALA A 27 7.30 -6.65 45.19
CA ALA A 27 7.37 -7.57 46.34
C ALA A 27 6.48 -7.23 47.55
N LEU A 28 5.60 -6.22 47.48
CA LEU A 28 4.73 -5.82 48.61
C LEU A 28 3.28 -5.53 48.18
N ALA A 29 2.62 -6.52 47.59
CA ALA A 29 1.16 -6.58 47.58
C ALA A 29 0.67 -7.92 48.15
N PRO A 30 0.25 -7.97 49.43
CA PRO A 30 -0.69 -8.99 49.86
C PRO A 30 -1.95 -8.31 50.40
N LEU A 31 -3.06 -8.46 49.68
CA LEU A 31 -4.33 -9.02 50.16
C LEU A 31 -5.42 -8.70 49.16
N ALA A 32 -5.92 -9.77 48.54
CA ALA A 32 -7.13 -9.86 47.72
C ALA A 32 -8.23 -8.86 48.13
N THR A 33 -8.37 -7.80 47.35
CA THR A 33 -9.68 -7.31 46.96
C THR A 33 -9.93 -7.91 45.58
N SER A 34 -11.01 -8.68 45.42
CA SER A 34 -11.53 -9.06 44.11
C SER A 34 -11.66 -7.79 43.27
N THR A 35 -10.72 -7.57 42.35
CA THR A 35 -10.92 -6.63 41.26
C THR A 35 -12.19 -7.09 40.54
N PRO A 36 -13.17 -6.21 40.29
CA PRO A 36 -14.28 -6.58 39.42
C PRO A 36 -13.68 -7.08 38.11
N VAL A 37 -14.12 -8.25 37.66
CA VAL A 37 -13.82 -8.73 36.31
C VAL A 37 -14.24 -7.60 35.36
N ALA A 38 -13.33 -7.15 34.50
CA ALA A 38 -13.66 -6.17 33.48
C ALA A 38 -14.84 -6.73 32.68
N VAL A 39 -15.89 -5.93 32.52
CA VAL A 39 -17.09 -6.35 31.79
C VAL A 39 -16.89 -5.86 30.36
N ALA A 40 -17.05 -6.75 29.40
CA ALA A 40 -16.92 -6.44 27.99
C ALA A 40 -17.95 -5.40 27.51
N SER A 41 -17.70 -4.84 26.33
CA SER A 41 -18.57 -3.79 25.79
C SER A 41 -19.96 -4.36 25.52
N PRO A 42 -21.03 -3.66 25.91
CA PRO A 42 -22.38 -4.17 25.73
C PRO A 42 -22.73 -4.21 24.24
N VAL A 43 -22.77 -5.40 23.66
CA VAL A 43 -23.32 -5.68 22.32
C VAL A 43 -24.76 -6.18 22.47
N ALA A 44 -25.68 -5.70 21.62
CA ALA A 44 -27.03 -6.23 21.62
C ALA A 44 -27.15 -7.46 20.71
N ASP A 45 -27.28 -8.63 21.31
CA ASP A 45 -27.49 -9.92 20.65
C ASP A 45 -28.96 -10.38 20.70
N ASN A 46 -29.88 -9.52 21.17
CA ASN A 46 -31.30 -9.82 21.28
C ASN A 46 -32.15 -8.53 21.33
N PRO A 47 -33.49 -8.64 21.12
CA PRO A 47 -34.37 -7.46 21.07
C PRO A 47 -34.44 -6.63 22.35
N GLU A 48 -34.24 -7.24 23.53
CA GLU A 48 -34.33 -6.54 24.82
C GLU A 48 -33.12 -5.61 25.02
N THR A 49 -31.91 -6.11 24.74
CA THR A 49 -30.69 -5.30 24.76
C THR A 49 -30.68 -4.28 23.64
N TYR A 50 -31.19 -4.61 22.44
CA TYR A 50 -31.27 -3.64 21.34
C TYR A 50 -32.17 -2.46 21.68
N ALA A 51 -33.34 -2.72 22.27
CA ALA A 51 -34.24 -1.66 22.73
C ALA A 51 -33.63 -0.78 23.85
N LEU A 52 -32.74 -1.36 24.67
CA LEU A 52 -32.01 -0.64 25.71
C LEU A 52 -30.89 0.22 25.13
N CYS A 53 -30.08 -0.35 24.23
CA CYS A 53 -28.88 0.26 23.70
C CYS A 53 -29.15 1.19 22.52
N GLY A 54 -30.30 1.05 21.86
CA GLY A 54 -30.69 1.83 20.69
C GLY A 54 -29.95 1.44 19.40
N ARG A 55 -29.01 0.48 19.51
CA ARG A 55 -28.22 -0.10 18.43
C ARG A 55 -27.54 -1.39 18.91
N VAL A 56 -27.08 -2.22 17.99
CA VAL A 56 -26.33 -3.46 18.18
C VAL A 56 -24.91 -3.21 18.67
N PHE A 57 -24.20 -2.27 18.05
CA PHE A 57 -22.81 -1.94 18.37
C PHE A 57 -22.67 -0.50 18.88
N PRO A 58 -22.93 -0.22 20.16
CA PRO A 58 -22.85 1.13 20.73
C PRO A 58 -21.51 1.83 20.47
N ASP A 59 -21.57 3.14 20.20
CA ASP A 59 -20.36 3.93 20.01
C ASP A 59 -19.61 4.21 21.33
N PRO A 60 -18.30 4.48 21.25
CA PRO A 60 -17.49 4.92 22.40
C PRO A 60 -18.09 6.14 23.12
N GLN A 61 -18.60 7.10 22.36
CA GLN A 61 -19.27 8.30 22.86
C GLN A 61 -20.80 8.25 22.69
N ALA A 62 -21.41 7.07 22.71
CA ALA A 62 -22.86 6.98 22.80
C ALA A 62 -23.33 7.70 24.08
N TYR A 63 -23.91 8.90 23.95
CA TYR A 63 -24.36 9.72 25.09
C TYR A 63 -25.84 10.11 25.02
N TRP A 64 -26.57 9.54 24.07
CA TRP A 64 -27.98 9.85 23.87
C TRP A 64 -28.90 9.21 24.91
N ALA A 65 -30.03 9.87 25.15
CA ALA A 65 -31.21 9.25 25.76
C ALA A 65 -32.18 8.83 24.65
N ASN A 66 -32.84 7.68 24.83
CA ASN A 66 -33.84 7.13 23.91
C ASN A 66 -34.82 8.21 23.40
N GLY A 67 -34.93 8.36 22.07
CA GLY A 67 -35.99 9.13 21.41
C GLY A 67 -35.73 10.62 21.15
N LEU A 68 -34.47 11.07 21.10
CA LEU A 68 -34.13 12.46 20.75
C LEU A 68 -33.55 12.65 19.33
N GLY A 69 -33.19 11.59 18.59
CA GLY A 69 -32.81 11.59 17.15
C GLY A 69 -31.52 12.36 16.82
N GLU A 70 -30.76 11.94 15.80
CA GLU A 70 -29.45 12.54 15.41
C GLU A 70 -29.45 14.08 15.27
N GLU A 71 -30.61 14.71 15.04
CA GLU A 71 -30.77 16.16 14.91
C GLU A 71 -30.63 16.99 16.22
N THR A 72 -30.64 16.37 17.40
CA THR A 72 -30.43 17.13 18.66
C THR A 72 -28.93 17.33 18.95
N PRO A 73 -28.42 18.56 19.10
CA PRO A 73 -27.00 18.78 19.35
C PRO A 73 -26.50 18.06 20.62
N HIS A 74 -25.38 17.36 20.51
CA HIS A 74 -24.68 16.75 21.64
C HIS A 74 -24.44 17.81 22.74
N PRO A 75 -24.83 17.58 24.01
CA PRO A 75 -24.67 18.57 25.06
C PRO A 75 -23.21 18.62 25.57
N GLY A 76 -22.28 19.10 24.74
CA GLY A 76 -20.87 19.30 25.09
C GLY A 76 -19.87 18.77 24.06
N VAL A 77 -18.58 18.85 24.43
CA VAL A 77 -17.40 18.40 23.67
C VAL A 77 -17.51 16.88 23.40
N GLY A 78 -17.70 16.48 22.14
CA GLY A 78 -17.87 15.08 21.70
C GLY A 78 -18.37 15.00 20.25
N SER A 79 -18.30 13.81 19.65
CA SER A 79 -18.70 13.58 18.26
C SER A 79 -20.20 13.81 18.08
N PRO A 80 -20.61 14.62 17.09
CA PRO A 80 -22.01 14.73 16.71
C PRO A 80 -22.51 13.47 15.98
N PHE A 81 -21.60 12.62 15.52
CA PHE A 81 -21.89 11.40 14.74
C PHE A 81 -22.02 10.15 15.63
N ALA A 82 -21.72 10.26 16.93
CA ALA A 82 -21.81 9.14 17.86
C ALA A 82 -23.26 8.67 18.09
N LYS A 83 -23.52 7.38 17.90
CA LYS A 83 -24.85 6.77 18.01
C LYS A 83 -24.95 5.75 19.15
N GLY A 84 -26.19 5.57 19.62
CA GLY A 84 -26.55 4.66 20.70
C GLY A 84 -26.82 5.36 22.02
N ASN A 85 -27.40 4.62 22.95
CA ASN A 85 -27.82 5.14 24.25
C ASN A 85 -26.68 5.12 25.27
N ALA A 86 -26.61 6.15 26.11
CA ALA A 86 -25.59 6.34 27.14
C ALA A 86 -25.41 5.17 28.11
N VAL A 87 -26.47 4.39 28.32
CA VAL A 87 -26.46 3.20 29.19
C VAL A 87 -25.61 2.07 28.63
N CYS A 88 -25.41 2.03 27.30
CA CYS A 88 -24.63 1.02 26.60
C CYS A 88 -23.37 1.57 25.92
N ALA A 89 -22.94 2.81 26.22
CA ALA A 89 -21.73 3.35 25.61
C ALA A 89 -20.54 2.40 25.76
N ALA A 90 -19.82 2.14 24.66
CA ALA A 90 -18.70 1.20 24.66
C ALA A 90 -17.60 1.68 25.62
N ARG A 91 -17.10 0.76 26.44
CA ARG A 91 -16.07 1.01 27.46
C ARG A 91 -14.79 0.23 27.23
N HIS A 92 -14.83 -0.68 26.28
CA HIS A 92 -13.75 -1.56 25.83
C HIS A 92 -13.92 -1.77 24.31
N TYR A 93 -12.88 -2.29 23.68
CA TYR A 93 -12.99 -2.79 22.31
C TYR A 93 -14.05 -3.89 22.22
N LEU A 94 -14.67 -4.03 21.04
CA LEU A 94 -15.57 -5.13 20.73
C LEU A 94 -14.81 -6.46 20.82
N GLY A 95 -15.31 -7.38 21.65
CA GLY A 95 -14.79 -8.75 21.68
C GLY A 95 -15.23 -9.54 20.44
N PHE A 96 -14.44 -10.52 20.01
CA PHE A 96 -14.72 -11.24 18.77
C PHE A 96 -16.06 -11.99 18.83
N GLU A 97 -16.26 -12.81 19.87
CA GLU A 97 -17.50 -13.58 20.05
C GLU A 97 -18.74 -12.69 20.22
N GLU A 98 -18.59 -11.53 20.87
CA GLU A 98 -19.66 -10.55 21.02
C GLU A 98 -20.01 -9.93 19.67
N THR A 99 -19.00 -9.60 18.85
CA THR A 99 -19.18 -9.12 17.48
C THR A 99 -19.94 -10.13 16.64
N ILE A 100 -19.53 -11.41 16.64
CA ILE A 100 -20.21 -12.47 15.90
C ILE A 100 -21.66 -12.65 16.38
N ALA A 101 -21.91 -12.58 17.70
CA ALA A 101 -23.26 -12.65 18.24
C ALA A 101 -24.14 -11.46 17.79
N GLY A 102 -23.60 -10.24 17.79
CA GLY A 102 -24.29 -9.04 17.31
C GLY A 102 -24.57 -9.09 15.81
N LEU A 103 -23.59 -9.49 15.00
CA LEU A 103 -23.75 -9.62 13.54
C LEU A 103 -24.80 -10.69 13.21
N ARG A 104 -24.78 -11.83 13.91
CA ARG A 104 -25.79 -12.87 13.76
C ARG A 104 -27.19 -12.37 14.13
N PHE A 105 -27.31 -11.61 15.22
CA PHE A 105 -28.58 -10.98 15.59
C PHE A 105 -29.07 -10.02 14.48
N MET A 106 -28.16 -9.24 13.87
CA MET A 106 -28.48 -8.37 12.75
C MET A 106 -28.93 -9.12 11.49
N ALA A 107 -28.28 -10.24 11.17
CA ALA A 107 -28.55 -11.03 9.96
C ALA A 107 -29.82 -11.89 10.11
N ASP A 108 -30.07 -12.46 11.29
CA ASP A 108 -31.11 -13.49 11.45
C ASP A 108 -32.40 -12.98 12.11
N GLU A 109 -32.29 -12.05 13.07
CA GLU A 109 -33.37 -11.77 14.02
C GLU A 109 -33.88 -10.32 13.98
N LEU A 110 -33.00 -9.35 13.71
CA LEU A 110 -33.35 -7.93 13.77
C LEU A 110 -34.08 -7.48 12.50
N ASP A 111 -35.41 -7.28 12.60
CA ASP A 111 -36.29 -6.88 11.49
C ASP A 111 -35.78 -5.68 10.67
N VAL A 112 -35.01 -4.78 11.28
CA VAL A 112 -34.47 -3.58 10.63
C VAL A 112 -33.34 -3.91 9.67
N THR A 113 -32.50 -4.91 9.96
CA THR A 113 -31.24 -5.17 9.24
C THR A 113 -31.20 -6.51 8.53
N ARG A 114 -32.03 -7.48 8.91
CA ARG A 114 -31.93 -8.87 8.42
C ARG A 114 -32.11 -9.06 6.91
N ASP A 115 -32.70 -8.08 6.23
CA ASP A 115 -32.87 -8.10 4.77
C ASP A 115 -31.65 -7.48 4.04
N PHE A 116 -30.70 -6.92 4.78
CA PHE A 116 -29.55 -6.17 4.26
C PHE A 116 -28.18 -6.74 4.66
N VAL A 117 -28.14 -7.60 5.68
CA VAL A 117 -26.90 -8.15 6.26
C VAL A 117 -26.96 -9.65 6.21
N ASP A 118 -25.89 -10.25 5.71
CA ASP A 118 -25.68 -11.69 5.71
C ASP A 118 -24.32 -12.00 6.36
N LEU A 119 -24.32 -12.89 7.36
CA LEU A 119 -23.12 -13.32 8.07
C LEU A 119 -22.72 -14.70 7.56
N ILE A 120 -21.67 -14.71 6.74
CA ILE A 120 -21.14 -15.90 6.09
C ILE A 120 -20.08 -16.51 7.02
N ASP A 121 -20.32 -17.75 7.45
CA ASP A 121 -19.39 -18.57 8.23
C ASP A 121 -18.67 -19.53 7.25
N LEU A 122 -17.41 -19.24 6.92
CA LEU A 122 -16.64 -20.00 5.93
C LEU A 122 -16.40 -21.45 6.37
N SER A 123 -16.51 -21.76 7.66
CA SER A 123 -16.40 -23.14 8.16
C SER A 123 -17.65 -23.99 7.95
N ARG A 124 -18.76 -23.38 7.47
CA ARG A 124 -20.08 -24.04 7.42
C ARG A 124 -20.88 -23.81 6.16
N THR A 125 -20.60 -22.73 5.43
CA THR A 125 -21.31 -22.41 4.19
C THR A 125 -20.95 -23.41 3.10
N ASP A 126 -21.92 -23.76 2.24
CA ASP A 126 -21.70 -24.54 1.02
C ASP A 126 -21.42 -23.65 -0.21
N GLU A 127 -21.44 -22.31 -0.04
CA GLU A 127 -21.21 -21.32 -1.11
C GLU A 127 -19.81 -21.42 -1.72
N PHE A 128 -18.82 -21.90 -0.94
CA PHE A 128 -17.41 -21.94 -1.35
C PHE A 128 -16.80 -23.35 -1.33
N ASP A 129 -17.62 -24.40 -1.30
CA ASP A 129 -17.18 -25.81 -1.29
C ASP A 129 -16.29 -26.18 -2.51
N ASP A 130 -16.43 -25.46 -3.62
CA ASP A 130 -15.65 -25.70 -4.84
C ASP A 130 -14.22 -25.12 -4.77
N VAL A 131 -13.95 -24.17 -3.87
CA VAL A 131 -12.65 -23.48 -3.74
C VAL A 131 -11.96 -23.71 -2.40
N LEU A 132 -12.70 -23.87 -1.30
CA LEU A 132 -12.15 -24.12 0.04
C LEU A 132 -11.86 -25.61 0.25
N GLN A 133 -10.69 -25.90 0.80
CA GLN A 133 -10.24 -27.27 1.08
C GLN A 133 -10.22 -27.52 2.59
N GLU A 134 -11.26 -28.18 3.12
CA GLU A 134 -11.36 -28.50 4.56
C GLU A 134 -10.15 -29.30 5.07
N GLU A 135 -9.58 -30.18 4.23
CA GLU A 135 -8.38 -30.95 4.59
C GLU A 135 -7.14 -30.07 4.82
N MET A 136 -7.09 -28.88 4.22
CA MET A 136 -6.02 -27.89 4.40
C MET A 136 -6.32 -26.90 5.55
N GLY A 137 -7.44 -27.07 6.26
CA GLY A 137 -7.87 -26.18 7.34
C GLY A 137 -8.65 -24.94 6.86
N ASP A 138 -9.00 -24.87 5.57
CA ASP A 138 -9.71 -23.71 5.04
C ASP A 138 -11.06 -23.48 5.75
N GLY A 139 -11.42 -22.20 5.90
CA GLY A 139 -12.60 -21.77 6.66
C GLY A 139 -12.36 -21.58 8.17
N HIS A 140 -11.18 -21.93 8.68
CA HIS A 140 -10.78 -21.71 10.07
C HIS A 140 -9.46 -20.93 10.17
N SER A 141 -9.27 -20.22 11.28
CA SER A 141 -7.99 -19.65 11.66
C SER A 141 -7.00 -20.74 12.07
N GLU A 142 -5.71 -20.41 12.06
CA GLU A 142 -4.65 -21.32 12.47
C GLU A 142 -4.79 -21.81 13.91
N GLY A 143 -5.38 -20.97 14.75
CA GLY A 143 -5.78 -21.26 16.10
C GLY A 143 -4.77 -20.86 17.16
N ASN A 144 -5.30 -20.45 18.31
CA ASN A 144 -4.51 -20.11 19.48
C ASN A 144 -4.05 -21.35 20.25
N GLY A 145 -2.78 -21.38 20.68
CA GLY A 145 -2.25 -22.50 21.47
C GLY A 145 -2.92 -22.64 22.85
N THR A 146 -3.30 -23.87 23.21
CA THR A 146 -3.90 -24.20 24.51
C THR A 146 -2.89 -24.81 25.50
N GLU A 147 -3.23 -24.90 26.80
CA GLU A 147 -2.39 -25.55 27.82
C GLU A 147 -2.07 -27.03 27.51
N LEU A 148 -2.89 -27.68 26.68
CA LEU A 148 -2.75 -29.10 26.33
C LEU A 148 -1.86 -29.34 25.10
N GLY A 149 -1.49 -28.28 24.36
CA GLY A 149 -0.77 -28.37 23.08
C GLY A 149 -1.68 -28.52 21.86
N ASP A 150 -3.00 -28.52 22.05
CA ASP A 150 -4.00 -28.39 20.99
C ASP A 150 -4.15 -26.91 20.58
N ARG A 151 -4.78 -26.65 19.44
CA ARG A 151 -5.12 -25.29 18.99
C ARG A 151 -6.62 -25.03 19.14
N ASP A 152 -6.92 -23.79 19.46
CA ASP A 152 -8.25 -23.24 19.53
C ASP A 152 -8.49 -22.43 18.24
N GLU A 153 -8.81 -23.16 17.18
CA GLU A 153 -9.15 -22.66 15.84
C GLU A 153 -10.52 -21.98 15.88
N ARG A 154 -10.68 -20.91 15.11
CA ARG A 154 -11.92 -20.12 15.03
C ARG A 154 -12.45 -20.10 13.61
N PRO A 155 -13.76 -20.17 13.40
CA PRO A 155 -14.31 -19.94 12.07
C PRO A 155 -13.94 -18.57 11.53
N LEU A 156 -13.65 -18.50 10.24
CA LEU A 156 -13.48 -17.26 9.50
C LEU A 156 -14.85 -16.77 9.00
N TYR A 157 -15.04 -15.45 9.04
CA TYR A 157 -16.32 -14.83 8.70
C TYR A 157 -16.16 -13.72 7.67
N MET A 158 -17.14 -13.63 6.79
CA MET A 158 -17.40 -12.49 5.92
C MET A 158 -18.78 -11.92 6.24
N VAL A 159 -18.94 -10.61 6.17
CA VAL A 159 -20.25 -9.95 6.29
C VAL A 159 -20.59 -9.31 4.96
N ARG A 160 -21.63 -9.82 4.30
CA ARG A 160 -22.17 -9.24 3.08
C ARG A 160 -23.25 -8.22 3.44
N VAL A 161 -23.10 -7.01 2.93
CA VAL A 161 -23.99 -5.87 3.18
C VAL A 161 -24.48 -5.31 1.85
N THR A 162 -25.78 -5.47 1.56
CA THR A 162 -26.37 -5.05 0.29
C THR A 162 -27.91 -5.03 0.37
N ALA A 163 -28.60 -4.30 -0.50
CA ALA A 163 -30.07 -4.32 -0.54
C ALA A 163 -30.61 -5.65 -1.11
N PRO A 164 -31.85 -6.07 -0.79
CA PRO A 164 -32.50 -7.16 -1.50
C PRO A 164 -32.51 -6.96 -3.02
N GLU A 165 -32.41 -8.05 -3.79
CA GLU A 165 -32.40 -8.07 -5.27
C GLU A 165 -33.48 -7.18 -5.91
N ASP A 166 -34.70 -7.21 -5.37
CA ASP A 166 -35.86 -6.49 -5.87
C ASP A 166 -36.23 -5.23 -5.07
N ALA A 167 -35.32 -4.76 -4.20
CA ALA A 167 -35.54 -3.58 -3.39
C ALA A 167 -35.92 -2.34 -4.23
N ARG A 168 -36.75 -1.47 -3.63
CA ARG A 168 -37.18 -0.18 -4.19
C ARG A 168 -37.12 0.89 -3.09
N LEU A 169 -35.93 1.06 -2.51
CA LEU A 169 -35.72 1.91 -1.33
C LEU A 169 -36.07 3.38 -1.61
N LEU A 170 -35.87 3.83 -2.85
CA LEU A 170 -36.16 5.19 -3.33
C LEU A 170 -37.35 5.24 -4.32
N GLY A 171 -38.25 4.26 -4.22
CA GLY A 171 -39.38 4.12 -5.14
C GLY A 171 -38.97 3.74 -6.56
N GLU A 172 -39.74 4.19 -7.56
CA GLU A 172 -39.50 3.86 -8.99
C GLU A 172 -38.51 4.82 -9.67
N ALA A 173 -37.97 5.80 -8.94
CA ALA A 173 -37.03 6.78 -9.49
C ALA A 173 -35.64 6.17 -9.72
N VAL A 174 -35.26 5.20 -8.90
CA VAL A 174 -34.01 4.45 -8.99
C VAL A 174 -34.40 2.96 -9.13
N ALA A 175 -34.03 2.35 -10.24
CA ALA A 175 -34.20 0.92 -10.43
C ALA A 175 -33.11 0.17 -9.63
N PRO A 176 -33.41 -0.98 -8.99
CA PRO A 176 -32.35 -1.78 -8.42
C PRO A 176 -31.47 -2.34 -9.53
N VAL A 177 -30.22 -2.55 -9.19
CA VAL A 177 -29.29 -3.33 -9.99
C VAL A 177 -29.36 -4.78 -9.50
N PRO A 178 -29.44 -5.78 -10.39
CA PRO A 178 -29.30 -7.19 -9.99
C PRO A 178 -28.01 -7.40 -9.20
N THR A 179 -28.00 -8.23 -8.15
CA THR A 179 -26.84 -8.33 -7.25
C THR A 179 -25.56 -8.73 -7.99
N ALA A 180 -25.67 -9.59 -9.01
CA ALA A 180 -24.55 -10.01 -9.85
C ALA A 180 -23.99 -8.89 -10.76
N ASP A 181 -24.76 -7.83 -11.01
CA ASP A 181 -24.35 -6.67 -11.84
C ASP A 181 -24.00 -5.44 -10.97
N ARG A 182 -23.97 -5.58 -9.64
CA ARG A 182 -23.64 -4.50 -8.70
C ARG A 182 -22.13 -4.32 -8.60
N ASP A 183 -21.72 -3.12 -8.21
CA ASP A 183 -20.35 -2.79 -7.89
C ASP A 183 -19.94 -3.50 -6.58
N HIS A 184 -18.80 -4.21 -6.59
CA HIS A 184 -18.36 -5.06 -5.47
C HIS A 184 -17.25 -4.37 -4.68
N PHE A 185 -17.37 -4.35 -3.36
CA PHE A 185 -16.42 -3.70 -2.47
C PHE A 185 -15.96 -4.61 -1.34
N VAL A 186 -14.69 -4.52 -0.95
CA VAL A 186 -14.12 -5.29 0.16
C VAL A 186 -13.50 -4.40 1.23
N TRP A 187 -13.70 -4.76 2.50
CA TRP A 187 -13.13 -4.04 3.65
C TRP A 187 -12.48 -5.02 4.61
N SER A 188 -11.17 -4.95 4.77
CA SER A 188 -10.46 -5.69 5.82
C SER A 188 -10.42 -4.88 7.11
N LEU A 189 -10.79 -5.51 8.22
CA LEU A 189 -11.04 -4.80 9.47
C LEU A 189 -9.97 -4.97 10.54
N SER A 190 -9.28 -6.11 10.58
CA SER A 190 -8.31 -6.40 11.64
C SER A 190 -7.38 -7.51 11.16
N VAL A 191 -6.65 -7.28 10.08
CA VAL A 191 -5.57 -8.17 9.62
C VAL A 191 -4.48 -8.27 10.68
N HIS A 192 -4.23 -7.17 11.38
CA HIS A 192 -3.57 -7.17 12.68
C HIS A 192 -4.60 -7.08 13.80
N GLY A 193 -4.59 -8.06 14.70
CA GLY A 193 -5.51 -8.09 15.84
C GLY A 193 -5.35 -6.91 16.80
N ILE A 194 -4.16 -6.29 16.86
CA ILE A 194 -3.84 -5.12 17.70
C ILE A 194 -4.35 -3.80 17.14
N GLU A 195 -4.64 -3.75 15.86
CA GLU A 195 -5.05 -2.54 15.14
C GLU A 195 -6.58 -2.48 15.10
N ARG A 196 -7.15 -2.01 16.20
CA ARG A 196 -8.60 -2.14 16.45
C ARG A 196 -9.45 -1.15 15.68
N ALA A 197 -8.87 -0.10 15.11
CA ALA A 197 -9.60 1.01 14.50
C ALA A 197 -10.50 0.54 13.36
N GLY A 198 -9.97 -0.26 12.44
CA GLY A 198 -10.72 -0.86 11.33
C GLY A 198 -11.93 -1.65 11.82
N ALA A 199 -11.73 -2.56 12.78
CA ALA A 199 -12.80 -3.36 13.37
C ALA A 199 -13.84 -2.52 14.11
N GLU A 200 -13.44 -1.53 14.90
CA GLU A 200 -14.38 -0.66 15.60
C GLU A 200 -15.22 0.16 14.61
N GLY A 201 -14.60 0.72 13.57
CA GLY A 201 -15.27 1.52 12.54
C GLY A 201 -16.13 0.70 11.59
N GLY A 202 -15.55 -0.34 10.97
CA GLY A 202 -16.20 -1.19 9.97
C GLY A 202 -17.42 -1.94 10.51
N ILE A 203 -17.34 -2.55 11.71
CA ILE A 203 -18.49 -3.23 12.32
C ILE A 203 -19.65 -2.26 12.56
N ARG A 204 -19.36 -1.00 12.89
CA ARG A 204 -20.37 0.04 13.07
C ARG A 204 -20.86 0.63 11.75
N ALA A 205 -20.06 0.58 10.70
CA ALA A 205 -20.45 0.95 9.33
C ALA A 205 -21.47 -0.06 8.76
N ILE A 206 -21.28 -1.36 9.00
CA ILE A 206 -22.24 -2.42 8.66
C ILE A 206 -23.63 -2.09 9.24
N GLU A 207 -23.68 -1.75 10.53
CA GLU A 207 -24.93 -1.39 11.20
C GLU A 207 -25.55 -0.10 10.66
N ASP A 208 -24.73 0.92 10.43
CA ASP A 208 -25.17 2.20 9.89
C ASP A 208 -25.81 2.03 8.51
N LEU A 209 -25.10 1.40 7.57
CA LEU A 209 -25.57 1.17 6.21
C LEU A 209 -26.89 0.39 6.17
N ALA A 210 -26.97 -0.74 6.89
CA ALA A 210 -28.19 -1.55 6.95
C ALA A 210 -29.36 -0.82 7.61
N THR A 211 -29.10 -0.11 8.72
CA THR A 211 -30.14 0.63 9.45
C THR A 211 -30.68 1.79 8.62
N TRP A 212 -29.79 2.58 8.01
CA TRP A 212 -30.15 3.70 7.16
C TRP A 212 -30.88 3.24 5.90
N ALA A 213 -30.44 2.16 5.23
CA ALA A 213 -31.16 1.60 4.09
C ALA A 213 -32.63 1.27 4.41
N SER A 214 -32.88 0.76 5.61
CA SER A 214 -34.20 0.36 6.08
C SER A 214 -35.07 1.54 6.53
N GLN A 215 -34.48 2.50 7.25
CA GLN A 215 -35.24 3.54 7.97
C GLN A 215 -35.15 4.92 7.33
N GLU A 216 -34.03 5.23 6.69
CA GLU A 216 -33.67 6.56 6.17
C GLU A 216 -32.99 6.47 4.79
N PRO A 217 -33.56 5.77 3.79
CA PRO A 217 -32.86 5.50 2.53
C PRO A 217 -32.53 6.76 1.71
N GLU A 218 -33.24 7.87 1.95
CA GLU A 218 -33.01 9.18 1.32
C GLU A 218 -31.86 9.97 1.99
N ARG A 219 -31.31 9.48 3.11
CA ARG A 219 -30.16 10.09 3.79
C ARG A 219 -28.96 10.08 2.85
N LEU A 220 -28.25 11.20 2.74
CA LEU A 220 -26.99 11.30 2.02
C LEU A 220 -25.86 10.56 2.77
N LEU A 221 -25.00 9.88 2.03
CA LEU A 221 -23.94 9.04 2.59
C LEU A 221 -22.79 9.87 3.22
N LEU A 222 -22.41 10.98 2.58
CA LEU A 222 -21.33 11.85 3.02
C LEU A 222 -21.84 12.99 3.91
N GLU A 223 -20.99 13.47 4.82
CA GLU A 223 -21.32 14.59 5.73
C GLU A 223 -20.96 15.95 5.12
N THR A 224 -20.15 15.95 4.06
CA THR A 224 -19.87 17.14 3.25
C THR A 224 -21.18 17.74 2.70
N GLU A 225 -21.38 19.05 2.92
CA GLU A 225 -22.63 19.74 2.58
C GLU A 225 -22.91 19.77 1.06
N GLY A 226 -24.10 19.33 0.65
CA GLY A 226 -24.61 19.49 -0.71
C GLY A 226 -24.94 18.16 -1.39
N ALA A 227 -25.84 18.20 -2.38
CA ALA A 227 -26.07 17.05 -3.26
C ALA A 227 -25.01 16.97 -4.37
N ASP A 228 -24.37 18.10 -4.68
CA ASP A 228 -23.26 18.21 -5.63
C ASP A 228 -22.00 18.67 -4.86
N ILE A 229 -20.92 17.91 -4.95
CA ILE A 229 -19.60 18.15 -4.35
C ILE A 229 -18.69 18.66 -5.45
N THR A 230 -18.10 19.85 -5.26
CA THR A 230 -17.15 20.43 -6.23
C THR A 230 -15.74 19.91 -5.96
N THR A 231 -15.14 19.29 -6.96
CA THR A 231 -13.77 18.74 -6.92
C THR A 231 -12.76 19.84 -7.33
N GLU A 232 -11.45 19.65 -7.11
CA GLU A 232 -10.43 20.70 -7.41
C GLU A 232 -10.36 21.06 -8.90
N GLY A 233 -10.75 20.14 -9.79
CA GLY A 233 -10.90 20.38 -11.24
C GLY A 233 -12.24 21.03 -11.65
N GLY A 234 -13.07 21.44 -10.69
CA GLY A 234 -14.40 22.01 -10.96
C GLY A 234 -15.44 20.97 -11.41
N ARG A 235 -15.15 19.68 -11.25
CA ARG A 235 -16.11 18.59 -11.52
C ARG A 235 -17.13 18.54 -10.38
N LEU A 236 -18.36 18.14 -10.70
CA LEU A 236 -19.44 17.98 -9.72
C LEU A 236 -19.68 16.48 -9.53
N ALA A 237 -19.30 15.94 -8.38
CA ALA A 237 -19.67 14.59 -7.95
C ALA A 237 -20.95 14.63 -7.11
N ARG A 238 -21.77 13.58 -7.12
CA ARG A 238 -22.98 13.54 -6.29
C ARG A 238 -22.66 12.99 -4.91
N ASN A 239 -23.27 13.56 -3.88
CA ASN A 239 -23.42 12.87 -2.60
C ASN A 239 -24.65 11.94 -2.72
N LEU A 240 -24.43 10.63 -2.73
CA LEU A 240 -25.45 9.64 -3.02
C LEU A 240 -26.33 9.34 -1.79
N PRO A 241 -27.65 9.13 -1.98
CA PRO A 241 -28.48 8.58 -0.92
C PRO A 241 -28.06 7.14 -0.57
N VAL A 242 -28.09 6.77 0.72
CA VAL A 242 -27.74 5.42 1.19
C VAL A 242 -28.57 4.35 0.49
N GLY A 243 -29.86 4.61 0.23
CA GLY A 243 -30.72 3.69 -0.50
C GLY A 243 -30.25 3.41 -1.94
N GLU A 244 -29.68 4.41 -2.63
CA GLU A 244 -29.11 4.25 -3.96
C GLU A 244 -27.82 3.43 -3.89
N VAL A 245 -26.91 3.77 -2.96
CA VAL A 245 -25.65 3.05 -2.72
C VAL A 245 -25.91 1.57 -2.47
N MET A 246 -26.83 1.25 -1.56
CA MET A 246 -27.14 -0.15 -1.18
C MET A 246 -27.81 -0.95 -2.29
N MET A 247 -28.49 -0.29 -3.25
CA MET A 247 -29.11 -0.95 -4.41
C MET A 247 -28.14 -1.12 -5.59
N ARG A 248 -26.96 -0.49 -5.53
CA ARG A 248 -25.92 -0.49 -6.58
C ARG A 248 -24.64 -1.20 -6.16
N SER A 249 -24.44 -1.45 -4.88
CA SER A 249 -23.21 -2.05 -4.35
C SER A 249 -23.45 -3.32 -3.54
N VAL A 250 -22.43 -4.17 -3.47
CA VAL A 250 -22.29 -5.28 -2.52
C VAL A 250 -21.00 -5.09 -1.75
N SER A 251 -21.10 -4.86 -0.43
CA SER A 251 -19.93 -4.72 0.44
C SER A 251 -19.65 -6.01 1.20
N TYR A 252 -18.41 -6.49 1.15
CA TYR A 252 -17.91 -7.62 1.93
C TYR A 252 -16.93 -7.13 2.98
N PHE A 253 -17.30 -7.27 4.25
CA PHE A 253 -16.40 -6.98 5.38
C PHE A 253 -15.76 -8.27 5.85
N VAL A 254 -14.43 -8.35 5.85
CA VAL A 254 -13.69 -9.56 6.22
C VAL A 254 -13.04 -9.42 7.60
N LEU A 255 -13.02 -10.52 8.36
CA LEU A 255 -12.45 -10.59 9.72
C LEU A 255 -11.21 -11.50 9.74
N PRO A 256 -10.07 -11.05 9.17
CA PRO A 256 -8.94 -11.91 8.83
C PRO A 256 -8.18 -12.50 10.02
N ASN A 257 -8.08 -11.83 11.17
CA ASN A 257 -7.25 -12.30 12.27
C ASN A 257 -8.03 -12.51 13.59
N PRO A 258 -8.92 -13.52 13.65
CA PRO A 258 -9.67 -13.80 14.89
C PRO A 258 -8.74 -14.23 16.03
N ASP A 259 -7.57 -14.82 15.75
CA ASP A 259 -6.63 -15.25 16.77
C ASP A 259 -5.91 -14.10 17.46
N GLY A 260 -5.40 -13.15 16.67
CA GLY A 260 -4.78 -11.92 17.19
C GLY A 260 -5.80 -11.03 17.92
N TRP A 261 -7.04 -11.00 17.44
CA TRP A 261 -8.17 -10.31 18.07
C TRP A 261 -8.50 -10.91 19.43
N THR A 262 -8.87 -12.19 19.49
CA THR A 262 -9.35 -12.84 20.72
C THR A 262 -8.30 -12.86 21.82
N ARG A 263 -7.02 -12.89 21.44
CA ARG A 263 -5.93 -12.73 22.39
C ARG A 263 -6.00 -11.43 23.17
N GLY A 264 -6.66 -10.37 22.73
CA GLY A 264 -6.84 -9.11 23.46
C GLY A 264 -8.17 -8.95 24.19
N ASP A 265 -9.08 -9.90 24.06
CA ASP A 265 -10.43 -9.78 24.62
C ASP A 265 -10.39 -9.73 26.15
N VAL A 266 -11.14 -8.78 26.72
CA VAL A 266 -11.20 -8.58 28.17
C VAL A 266 -11.84 -9.78 28.90
N GLN A 267 -12.70 -10.53 28.20
CA GLN A 267 -13.33 -11.75 28.71
C GLN A 267 -12.32 -12.89 28.89
N GLU A 268 -11.30 -12.93 28.05
CA GLU A 268 -10.21 -13.91 28.08
C GLU A 268 -9.12 -13.57 29.12
N GLY A 269 -9.33 -12.50 29.90
CA GLY A 269 -8.41 -12.09 30.96
C GLY A 269 -7.08 -11.53 30.43
N SER A 270 -7.06 -11.08 29.17
CA SER A 270 -5.86 -10.70 28.45
C SER A 270 -5.14 -9.45 28.96
N THR A 271 -3.87 -9.33 28.56
CA THR A 271 -3.01 -8.15 28.71
C THR A 271 -2.81 -7.34 27.41
N ALA A 272 -3.06 -7.90 26.21
CA ALA A 272 -2.83 -7.23 24.91
C ALA A 272 -3.41 -8.03 23.70
N PHE A 273 -4.02 -7.33 22.73
CA PHE A 273 -4.22 -7.84 21.36
C PHE A 273 -2.89 -8.14 20.68
N GLN A 274 -2.87 -8.97 19.63
CA GLN A 274 -1.65 -9.32 18.90
C GLN A 274 -1.68 -8.89 17.44
N ARG A 275 -0.52 -8.48 16.93
CA ARG A 275 -0.31 -8.22 15.50
C ARG A 275 -0.47 -9.50 14.68
N PHE A 276 0.23 -10.56 15.09
CA PHE A 276 0.31 -11.83 14.37
C PHE A 276 -0.86 -12.79 14.65
N ASN A 277 -1.07 -13.77 13.77
CA ASN A 277 -2.11 -14.81 13.89
C ASN A 277 -1.75 -15.93 14.91
N GLY A 278 -2.45 -17.08 14.80
CA GLY A 278 -2.18 -18.31 15.55
C GLY A 278 -0.72 -18.79 15.43
N ASN A 279 -0.19 -18.79 14.21
CA ASN A 279 1.18 -19.18 13.85
C ASN A 279 2.24 -18.14 14.20
N GLY A 280 1.86 -16.90 14.48
CA GLY A 280 2.85 -15.84 14.67
C GLY A 280 3.31 -15.21 13.37
N MET A 281 2.63 -15.51 12.26
CA MET A 281 2.82 -14.87 10.96
C MET A 281 2.15 -13.51 10.91
N ASP A 282 2.80 -12.58 10.20
CA ASP A 282 2.22 -11.30 9.83
C ASP A 282 1.31 -11.54 8.63
N LEU A 283 -0.01 -11.53 8.85
CA LEU A 283 -0.97 -11.77 7.76
C LEU A 283 -0.90 -10.68 6.69
N ASN A 284 -0.35 -9.49 7.00
CA ASN A 284 -0.11 -8.44 6.00
C ASN A 284 1.26 -8.59 5.31
N ARG A 285 1.80 -9.82 5.30
CA ARG A 285 2.96 -10.29 4.51
C ARG A 285 2.69 -11.63 3.81
N ASP A 286 1.48 -12.18 3.95
CA ASP A 286 1.12 -13.52 3.48
C ASP A 286 0.26 -13.49 2.20
N TRP A 287 0.02 -12.33 1.60
CA TRP A 287 -0.77 -12.25 0.36
C TRP A 287 0.13 -12.39 -0.88
N PRO A 288 -0.33 -13.04 -1.97
CA PRO A 288 0.38 -13.06 -3.24
C PRO A 288 0.57 -11.66 -3.79
N GLU A 289 1.69 -11.40 -4.44
CA GLU A 289 1.98 -10.09 -5.02
C GLU A 289 2.81 -10.25 -6.29
N ILE A 290 2.44 -9.51 -7.35
CA ILE A 290 3.25 -9.36 -8.56
C ILE A 290 4.48 -8.54 -8.22
N GLY A 291 5.65 -9.00 -8.68
CA GLY A 291 6.90 -8.31 -8.45
C GLY A 291 7.72 -8.95 -7.35
N TYR A 292 8.53 -8.15 -6.67
CA TYR A 292 9.39 -8.62 -5.59
C TYR A 292 8.58 -9.24 -4.45
N THR A 293 8.96 -10.45 -4.03
CA THR A 293 8.49 -11.08 -2.81
C THR A 293 9.70 -11.39 -1.93
N ASP A 294 9.64 -11.11 -0.64
CA ASP A 294 10.68 -11.56 0.29
C ASP A 294 10.69 -13.10 0.30
N PRO A 295 11.82 -13.77 -0.03
CA PRO A 295 11.93 -15.22 0.03
C PRO A 295 11.60 -15.84 1.39
N SER A 296 11.53 -15.03 2.45
CA SER A 296 11.15 -15.42 3.80
C SER A 296 9.66 -15.63 4.00
N PHE A 297 8.82 -15.05 3.13
CA PHE A 297 7.38 -15.21 3.16
C PHE A 297 6.93 -16.31 2.19
N THR A 298 5.81 -16.94 2.53
CA THR A 298 5.17 -18.00 1.76
C THR A 298 3.73 -17.62 1.46
N PRO A 299 3.47 -16.80 0.43
CA PRO A 299 2.12 -16.29 0.18
C PRO A 299 1.04 -17.38 0.15
N TRP A 300 -0.09 -17.12 0.80
CA TRP A 300 -1.20 -18.06 1.04
C TRP A 300 -0.82 -19.34 1.81
N SER A 301 0.22 -19.27 2.62
CA SER A 301 0.55 -20.37 3.54
C SER A 301 -0.42 -20.43 4.72
N GLU A 302 -0.87 -19.28 5.21
CA GLU A 302 -1.78 -19.20 6.36
C GLU A 302 -3.23 -19.47 5.94
N THR A 303 -3.97 -20.24 6.74
CA THR A 303 -5.37 -20.56 6.45
C THR A 303 -6.25 -19.31 6.37
N GLU A 304 -5.93 -18.25 7.14
CA GLU A 304 -6.70 -17.01 7.14
C GLU A 304 -6.67 -16.29 5.78
N SER A 305 -5.47 -15.99 5.28
CA SER A 305 -5.28 -15.29 4.01
C SER A 305 -5.78 -16.14 2.85
N ARG A 306 -5.44 -17.44 2.83
CA ARG A 306 -5.84 -18.36 1.77
C ARG A 306 -7.36 -18.54 1.67
N SER A 307 -8.04 -18.75 2.80
CA SER A 307 -9.49 -18.97 2.81
C SER A 307 -10.25 -17.73 2.37
N LEU A 308 -9.87 -16.56 2.88
CA LEU A 308 -10.52 -15.30 2.54
C LEU A 308 -10.23 -14.90 1.10
N GLY A 309 -8.98 -15.03 0.64
CA GLY A 309 -8.61 -14.76 -0.74
C GLY A 309 -9.40 -15.61 -1.73
N LYS A 310 -9.46 -16.94 -1.52
CA LYS A 310 -10.24 -17.85 -2.37
C LYS A 310 -11.74 -17.55 -2.36
N ALA A 311 -12.31 -17.28 -1.19
CA ALA A 311 -13.72 -16.93 -1.09
C ALA A 311 -14.04 -15.61 -1.81
N LEU A 312 -13.20 -14.58 -1.68
CA LEU A 312 -13.38 -13.31 -2.37
C LEU A 312 -13.24 -13.46 -3.90
N GLN A 313 -12.27 -14.23 -4.38
CA GLN A 313 -12.12 -14.50 -5.81
C GLN A 313 -13.31 -15.29 -6.39
N GLU A 314 -13.96 -16.17 -5.61
CA GLU A 314 -15.16 -16.89 -6.04
C GLU A 314 -16.42 -16.01 -6.04
N VAL A 315 -16.45 -14.93 -5.24
CA VAL A 315 -17.62 -14.03 -5.14
C VAL A 315 -17.88 -13.27 -6.44
N SER A 316 -16.83 -12.73 -7.06
CA SER A 316 -16.94 -11.92 -8.28
C SER A 316 -15.61 -11.91 -9.03
N ASP A 317 -15.70 -11.96 -10.36
CA ASP A 317 -14.57 -11.73 -11.27
C ASP A 317 -14.28 -10.21 -11.46
N GLU A 318 -15.21 -9.34 -11.04
CA GLU A 318 -15.10 -7.88 -11.17
C GLU A 318 -15.32 -7.22 -9.81
N TRP A 319 -14.31 -6.51 -9.31
CA TRP A 319 -14.36 -5.72 -8.09
C TRP A 319 -14.16 -4.24 -8.40
N THR A 320 -14.84 -3.38 -7.64
CA THR A 320 -14.83 -1.94 -7.86
C THR A 320 -13.79 -1.25 -7.00
N GLY A 321 -13.70 -1.61 -5.71
CA GLY A 321 -12.69 -1.03 -4.83
C GLY A 321 -12.61 -1.73 -3.48
N GLY A 322 -11.57 -1.42 -2.71
CA GLY A 322 -11.44 -1.95 -1.36
C GLY A 322 -10.38 -1.27 -0.51
N ILE A 323 -10.52 -1.43 0.80
CA ILE A 323 -9.58 -0.86 1.77
C ILE A 323 -9.16 -1.90 2.79
N ASP A 324 -7.85 -2.01 3.01
CA ASP A 324 -7.30 -2.66 4.18
C ASP A 324 -7.11 -1.65 5.33
N LEU A 325 -7.94 -1.77 6.37
CA LEU A 325 -8.03 -0.78 7.45
C LEU A 325 -7.13 -1.18 8.64
N HIS A 326 -6.00 -0.49 8.80
CA HIS A 326 -4.99 -0.70 9.85
C HIS A 326 -5.04 0.35 10.96
N GLY A 327 -4.02 0.30 11.81
CA GLY A 327 -3.75 1.22 12.88
C GLY A 327 -2.24 1.41 13.06
N MET A 328 -1.85 2.57 13.58
CA MET A 328 -0.45 2.93 13.79
C MET A 328 -0.22 3.53 15.17
N VAL A 329 1.04 3.68 15.54
CA VAL A 329 1.41 4.15 16.88
C VAL A 329 1.11 5.65 17.03
N GLU A 330 1.87 6.50 16.34
CA GLU A 330 1.78 7.97 16.40
C GLU A 330 2.19 8.55 15.03
N ALA A 331 1.58 9.67 14.63
CA ALA A 331 1.79 10.33 13.33
C ALA A 331 1.41 11.83 13.37
N ASN A 332 1.69 12.56 12.28
CA ASN A 332 1.30 13.98 12.15
C ASN A 332 -0.13 14.16 11.59
N ALA A 333 -0.72 13.10 11.02
CA ALA A 333 -2.13 13.00 10.68
C ALA A 333 -2.79 11.93 11.56
N PHE A 334 -4.09 12.09 11.84
CA PHE A 334 -4.84 11.09 12.59
C PHE A 334 -5.10 9.84 11.74
N SER A 335 -5.21 9.99 10.43
CA SER A 335 -5.36 8.90 9.47
C SER A 335 -4.47 9.14 8.25
N TYR A 336 -3.78 8.10 7.77
CA TYR A 336 -3.15 8.10 6.46
C TYR A 336 -3.94 7.22 5.50
N THR A 337 -4.24 7.76 4.32
CA THR A 337 -4.69 6.98 3.17
C THR A 337 -3.46 6.61 2.37
N LEU A 338 -3.15 5.32 2.30
CA LEU A 338 -1.90 4.79 1.78
C LEU A 338 -2.14 4.18 0.40
N LEU A 339 -1.44 4.70 -0.60
CA LEU A 339 -1.48 4.19 -1.97
C LEU A 339 -0.45 3.06 -2.08
N GLY A 340 -0.95 1.84 -2.23
CA GLY A 340 -0.14 0.62 -2.38
C GLY A 340 0.58 0.54 -3.72
N GLY A 341 1.50 -0.43 -3.84
CA GLY A 341 2.31 -0.63 -5.04
C GLY A 341 1.65 -1.56 -6.05
N SER A 342 1.28 -1.04 -7.22
CA SER A 342 0.73 -1.82 -8.35
C SER A 342 1.09 -1.18 -9.70
N GLN A 343 0.88 -1.91 -10.80
CA GLN A 343 0.84 -1.30 -12.13
C GLN A 343 -0.57 -0.78 -12.36
N ARG A 344 -0.76 0.52 -12.19
CA ARG A 344 -2.07 1.15 -12.40
C ARG A 344 -2.17 1.76 -13.79
N PRO A 345 -3.08 1.30 -14.65
CA PRO A 345 -3.54 2.06 -15.80
C PRO A 345 -3.95 3.47 -15.39
N TYR A 346 -3.83 4.42 -16.33
CA TYR A 346 -4.03 5.83 -16.01
C TYR A 346 -5.44 6.13 -15.47
N ASP A 347 -6.48 5.51 -16.03
CA ASP A 347 -7.86 5.71 -15.57
C ASP A 347 -8.10 5.20 -14.14
N GLU A 348 -7.46 4.09 -13.76
CA GLU A 348 -7.50 3.57 -12.40
C GLU A 348 -6.79 4.51 -11.42
N ASN A 349 -5.58 4.99 -11.77
CA ASN A 349 -4.88 5.99 -10.97
C ASN A 349 -5.77 7.23 -10.72
N GLU A 350 -6.43 7.76 -11.75
CA GLU A 350 -7.31 8.92 -11.63
C GLU A 350 -8.55 8.66 -10.75
N ARG A 351 -9.15 7.47 -10.81
CA ARG A 351 -10.28 7.11 -9.92
C ARG A 351 -9.84 7.06 -8.46
N ILE A 352 -8.75 6.37 -8.17
CA ILE A 352 -8.16 6.30 -6.83
C ILE A 352 -7.83 7.71 -6.32
N MET A 353 -7.20 8.55 -7.15
CA MET A 353 -6.82 9.90 -6.77
C MET A 353 -8.03 10.81 -6.48
N GLU A 354 -9.09 10.72 -7.29
CA GLU A 354 -10.35 11.38 -6.99
C GLU A 354 -10.89 10.90 -5.62
N PHE A 355 -10.99 9.58 -5.41
CA PHE A 355 -11.46 9.05 -4.13
C PHE A 355 -10.64 9.58 -2.93
N VAL A 356 -9.30 9.51 -2.96
CA VAL A 356 -8.48 9.89 -1.80
C VAL A 356 -8.56 11.39 -1.50
N GLU A 357 -8.61 12.24 -2.52
CA GLU A 357 -8.82 13.68 -2.33
C GLU A 357 -10.18 13.97 -1.70
N GLN A 358 -11.24 13.29 -2.15
CA GLN A 358 -12.57 13.51 -1.58
C GLN A 358 -12.69 12.94 -0.17
N ALA A 359 -12.05 11.80 0.12
CA ALA A 359 -11.97 11.26 1.47
C ALA A 359 -11.27 12.23 2.42
N TRP A 360 -10.20 12.90 1.97
CA TRP A 360 -9.53 13.96 2.70
C TRP A 360 -10.45 15.17 2.99
N ARG A 361 -11.28 15.59 2.01
CA ARG A 361 -12.27 16.68 2.20
C ARG A 361 -13.38 16.28 3.18
N ASP A 362 -13.95 15.08 3.05
CA ASP A 362 -15.03 14.62 3.93
C ASP A 362 -14.56 14.44 5.38
N ALA A 363 -13.32 14.00 5.57
CA ALA A 363 -12.69 13.88 6.89
C ALA A 363 -12.60 15.20 7.66
N GLU A 364 -12.47 16.35 6.97
CA GLU A 364 -12.47 17.67 7.61
C GLU A 364 -13.75 17.88 8.44
N THR A 365 -14.90 17.53 7.87
CA THR A 365 -16.19 17.67 8.56
C THR A 365 -16.33 16.61 9.66
N ARG A 366 -15.96 15.36 9.36
CA ARG A 366 -16.17 14.24 10.29
C ARG A 366 -15.33 14.31 11.56
N LEU A 367 -14.11 14.84 11.47
CA LEU A 367 -13.15 14.81 12.57
C LEU A 367 -13.01 16.16 13.30
N ALA A 368 -13.55 17.25 12.74
CA ALA A 368 -13.44 18.61 13.30
C ALA A 368 -14.07 18.79 14.69
N TRP A 369 -14.92 17.88 15.16
CA TRP A 369 -15.48 17.94 16.51
C TRP A 369 -14.41 17.76 17.61
N SER A 370 -13.29 17.09 17.28
CA SER A 370 -12.28 16.76 18.26
C SER A 370 -11.24 17.87 18.42
N PRO A 371 -10.86 18.22 19.67
CA PRO A 371 -9.87 19.27 19.91
C PRO A 371 -8.44 18.87 19.53
N ILE A 372 -8.17 17.59 19.21
CA ILE A 372 -6.84 17.13 18.77
C ILE A 372 -6.65 17.23 17.24
N ILE A 373 -7.72 17.55 16.50
CA ILE A 373 -7.70 17.72 15.05
C ILE A 373 -7.61 19.21 14.71
N LYS A 374 -6.81 19.55 13.70
CA LYS A 374 -6.77 20.90 13.10
C LYS A 374 -7.42 20.90 11.71
N PRO A 375 -7.95 22.06 11.27
CA PRO A 375 -8.48 22.23 9.92
C PRO A 375 -7.43 21.92 8.85
N ASN A 376 -7.90 21.58 7.65
CA ASN A 376 -7.04 21.23 6.53
C ASN A 376 -6.21 22.42 6.02
N ASP A 377 -6.68 23.66 6.23
CA ASP A 377 -5.97 24.90 5.87
C ASP A 377 -4.97 25.40 6.94
N ALA A 378 -4.81 24.66 8.04
CA ALA A 378 -3.89 25.02 9.10
C ALA A 378 -2.42 24.79 8.68
N PRO A 379 -1.46 25.60 9.17
CA PRO A 379 -0.03 25.37 8.90
C PRO A 379 0.43 23.98 9.36
N GLU A 380 1.50 23.48 8.74
CA GLU A 380 2.13 22.22 9.11
C GLU A 380 2.46 22.14 10.60
N GLN A 381 2.36 20.93 11.14
CA GLN A 381 2.68 20.67 12.55
C GLN A 381 4.20 20.81 12.73
N CYS A 382 4.67 21.59 13.70
CA CYS A 382 6.07 21.46 14.12
C CYS A 382 6.17 20.29 15.10
N VAL A 383 6.78 19.20 14.65
CA VAL A 383 6.77 17.92 15.34
C VAL A 383 7.81 17.87 16.48
N GLU A 384 7.41 17.53 17.70
CA GLU A 384 8.33 17.18 18.81
C GLU A 384 8.13 15.70 19.14
N PHE A 385 8.67 14.79 18.34
CA PHE A 385 8.61 13.36 18.68
C PHE A 385 9.79 12.96 19.58
N ALA A 386 9.47 12.27 20.69
CA ALA A 386 10.44 11.65 21.59
C ALA A 386 10.95 10.31 21.00
N GLY A 387 11.55 10.41 19.82
CA GLY A 387 12.21 9.36 19.06
C GLY A 387 13.11 10.07 18.06
N VAL A 388 14.20 9.46 17.62
CA VAL A 388 15.03 10.06 16.58
C VAL A 388 14.15 10.20 15.35
N ALA A 389 13.85 11.42 14.91
CA ALA A 389 13.29 11.64 13.59
C ALA A 389 14.29 11.04 12.57
N PRO A 390 13.86 10.20 11.62
CA PRO A 390 14.77 9.51 10.69
C PRO A 390 15.69 10.46 9.91
N ASN A 391 15.24 11.69 9.72
CA ASN A 391 15.86 12.73 8.90
C ASN A 391 16.95 13.56 9.60
N GLY A 392 17.21 13.38 10.90
CA GLY A 392 18.28 14.12 11.59
C GLY A 392 18.11 15.66 11.61
N ASP A 393 17.02 16.18 11.05
CA ASP A 393 16.67 17.59 11.08
C ASP A 393 15.98 17.92 12.39
N THR A 394 16.42 19.02 12.99
CA THR A 394 15.68 19.63 14.08
C THR A 394 14.41 20.22 13.47
N HIS A 395 13.29 19.54 13.61
CA HIS A 395 11.98 20.21 13.63
C HIS A 395 12.11 21.50 14.45
N LEU A 396 11.53 22.58 13.93
CA LEU A 396 11.66 23.94 14.45
C LEU A 396 11.77 23.93 15.98
N PRO A 397 12.86 24.47 16.57
CA PRO A 397 12.97 24.52 18.02
C PRO A 397 11.74 25.25 18.55
N PRO A 398 11.07 24.73 19.59
CA PRO A 398 9.74 25.18 19.97
C PRO A 398 9.71 26.69 20.13
N GLY A 399 8.99 27.36 19.23
CA GLY A 399 8.44 28.67 19.48
C GLY A 399 7.24 28.53 20.43
N GLU A 400 6.91 29.58 21.18
CA GLU A 400 5.72 29.60 22.07
C GLU A 400 4.37 29.45 21.31
N ASP A 401 4.37 29.32 19.97
CA ASP A 401 3.20 29.39 19.08
C ASP A 401 3.00 28.13 18.18
N CYS A 402 3.58 26.96 18.48
CA CYS A 402 3.38 25.76 17.66
C CYS A 402 2.02 25.08 17.90
N ASP A 403 1.26 24.82 16.83
CA ASP A 403 0.07 23.96 16.87
C ASP A 403 0.49 22.49 16.91
N GLN A 404 0.08 21.77 17.96
CA GLN A 404 0.44 20.36 18.21
C GLN A 404 -0.67 19.38 17.81
N ARG A 405 -1.75 19.90 17.20
CA ARG A 405 -2.86 19.09 16.70
C ARG A 405 -2.49 18.40 15.38
N SER A 406 -3.04 17.22 15.16
CA SER A 406 -2.86 16.45 13.92
C SER A 406 -3.85 16.89 12.84
N TYR A 407 -3.47 16.75 11.57
CA TYR A 407 -4.47 16.79 10.49
C TYR A 407 -5.47 15.64 10.65
N GLY A 408 -6.67 15.79 10.08
CA GLY A 408 -7.66 14.70 10.05
C GLY A 408 -7.16 13.51 9.23
N VAL A 409 -6.90 13.77 7.95
CA VAL A 409 -6.37 12.80 6.98
C VAL A 409 -5.19 13.43 6.25
N GLN A 410 -4.21 12.61 5.87
CA GLN A 410 -3.30 12.88 4.75
C GLN A 410 -3.27 11.63 3.84
N TYR A 411 -2.88 11.80 2.57
CA TYR A 411 -2.81 10.70 1.60
C TYR A 411 -1.49 10.69 0.83
N GLY A 412 -1.02 9.53 0.39
CA GLY A 412 0.21 9.42 -0.40
C GLY A 412 0.61 7.96 -0.55
N THR A 413 1.72 7.68 -1.22
CA THR A 413 2.27 6.32 -1.24
C THR A 413 2.60 5.84 0.17
N ILE A 414 2.68 4.52 0.38
CA ILE A 414 3.08 3.95 1.67
C ILE A 414 4.41 4.58 2.13
N TRP A 415 5.35 4.78 1.22
CA TRP A 415 6.64 5.37 1.58
C TRP A 415 6.52 6.85 1.98
N ASP A 416 5.80 7.67 1.23
CA ASP A 416 5.65 9.11 1.51
C ASP A 416 4.85 9.43 2.80
N THR A 417 4.16 8.44 3.35
CA THR A 417 3.34 8.57 4.57
C THR A 417 4.04 7.97 5.79
N ILE A 418 4.42 6.69 5.73
CA ILE A 418 4.91 5.94 6.89
C ILE A 418 6.39 5.53 6.79
N GLU A 419 7.10 6.00 5.76
CA GLU A 419 8.56 5.88 5.57
C GLU A 419 9.09 4.47 5.32
N TYR A 420 8.22 3.52 4.96
CA TYR A 420 8.59 2.21 4.42
C TYR A 420 7.52 1.72 3.41
N THR A 421 7.72 0.56 2.81
CA THR A 421 6.70 -0.16 2.01
C THR A 421 6.80 -1.65 2.34
N ALA A 422 5.86 -2.46 1.86
CA ALA A 422 5.76 -3.87 2.22
C ALA A 422 5.38 -4.73 1.02
N THR A 423 5.95 -5.94 0.99
CA THR A 423 5.50 -7.00 0.09
C THR A 423 4.52 -7.95 0.78
N GLY A 424 3.54 -8.46 0.02
CA GLY A 424 2.51 -9.39 0.49
C GLY A 424 1.44 -8.75 1.37
N ALA A 425 1.21 -7.45 1.19
CA ALA A 425 0.14 -6.72 1.87
C ALA A 425 -1.23 -7.01 1.23
N LEU A 426 -2.28 -7.03 2.05
CA LEU A 426 -3.65 -7.26 1.59
C LEU A 426 -4.17 -6.10 0.73
N GLY A 427 -3.88 -4.84 1.07
CA GLY A 427 -4.23 -3.70 0.21
C GLY A 427 -3.62 -3.81 -1.19
N ASN A 428 -2.33 -4.14 -1.29
CA ASN A 428 -1.67 -4.40 -2.58
C ASN A 428 -2.32 -5.58 -3.32
N TRP A 429 -2.72 -6.65 -2.64
CA TRP A 429 -3.38 -7.79 -3.28
C TRP A 429 -4.77 -7.42 -3.81
N ILE A 430 -5.54 -6.60 -3.09
CA ILE A 430 -6.83 -6.06 -3.57
C ILE A 430 -6.62 -5.28 -4.88
N ASP A 431 -5.58 -4.45 -4.93
CA ASP A 431 -5.19 -3.59 -6.07
C ASP A 431 -4.48 -4.34 -7.22
N SER A 432 -4.31 -5.66 -7.09
CA SER A 432 -3.50 -6.44 -8.02
C SER A 432 -4.37 -7.33 -8.93
N PRO A 433 -4.01 -7.51 -10.21
CA PRO A 433 -4.75 -8.39 -11.12
C PRO A 433 -4.66 -9.89 -10.79
N ILE A 434 -3.77 -10.30 -9.87
CA ILE A 434 -3.76 -11.68 -9.32
C ILE A 434 -4.61 -11.82 -8.06
N GLY A 435 -5.11 -10.71 -7.52
CA GLY A 435 -6.02 -10.66 -6.39
C GLY A 435 -7.44 -10.35 -6.84
N LEU A 436 -7.86 -9.09 -6.66
CA LEU A 436 -9.23 -8.66 -6.98
C LEU A 436 -9.32 -7.69 -8.16
N ASP A 437 -8.20 -7.14 -8.64
CA ASP A 437 -8.17 -6.15 -9.74
C ASP A 437 -9.12 -4.96 -9.47
N ALA A 438 -9.16 -4.50 -8.21
CA ALA A 438 -10.04 -3.44 -7.74
C ALA A 438 -9.26 -2.15 -7.47
N ASP A 439 -9.92 -1.01 -7.38
CA ASP A 439 -9.29 0.23 -6.90
C ASP A 439 -8.93 0.07 -5.40
N GLY A 440 -7.72 -0.38 -5.10
CA GLY A 440 -7.30 -0.88 -3.79
C GLY A 440 -6.34 0.07 -3.06
N ILE A 441 -6.57 0.25 -1.75
CA ILE A 441 -5.70 1.09 -0.91
C ILE A 441 -5.52 0.50 0.50
N ASP A 442 -4.48 0.96 1.22
CA ASP A 442 -4.29 0.71 2.64
C ASP A 442 -4.65 1.96 3.46
N ASN A 443 -4.89 1.79 4.76
CA ASN A 443 -5.14 2.90 5.68
C ASN A 443 -4.47 2.67 7.03
N GLU A 444 -3.84 3.70 7.62
CA GLU A 444 -3.34 3.64 8.99
C GLU A 444 -3.98 4.71 9.90
N MET A 445 -4.53 4.28 11.05
CA MET A 445 -5.12 5.18 12.07
C MET A 445 -4.22 5.38 13.28
N MET A 446 -3.84 6.62 13.56
CA MET A 446 -3.00 7.00 14.69
C MET A 446 -3.59 6.55 16.02
N LEU A 447 -2.75 6.07 16.95
CA LEU A 447 -3.11 5.60 18.29
C LEU A 447 -3.83 4.24 18.34
N SER A 448 -4.12 3.63 17.18
CA SER A 448 -4.73 2.30 17.10
C SER A 448 -3.67 1.20 17.01
N HIS A 449 -2.77 1.19 18.00
CA HIS A 449 -1.71 0.20 18.13
C HIS A 449 -1.19 0.23 19.59
N LEU A 450 0.12 0.08 19.81
CA LEU A 450 0.76 0.24 21.13
C LEU A 450 0.70 1.68 21.70
N GLY A 451 0.28 2.68 20.91
CA GLY A 451 0.41 4.11 21.22
C GLY A 451 -0.43 4.64 22.39
N ASN A 452 -1.64 4.14 22.62
CA ASN A 452 -2.56 4.74 23.60
C ASN A 452 -2.07 4.70 25.06
N CYS A 453 -1.50 3.57 25.52
CA CYS A 453 -0.79 3.51 26.81
C CYS A 453 0.24 2.36 26.93
N GLY A 454 0.82 1.90 25.81
CA GLY A 454 1.88 0.88 25.80
C GLY A 454 1.42 -0.57 25.91
N VAL A 455 0.10 -0.80 26.01
CA VAL A 455 -0.54 -2.12 25.91
C VAL A 455 -1.74 -1.96 24.97
N GLY A 456 -1.82 -2.74 23.88
CA GLY A 456 -2.86 -2.59 22.85
C GLY A 456 -4.31 -2.71 23.33
N THR A 457 -4.56 -3.04 24.60
CA THR A 457 -5.90 -3.09 25.22
C THR A 457 -6.35 -1.77 25.83
N CYS A 458 -5.61 -0.68 25.62
CA CYS A 458 -5.88 0.62 26.22
C CYS A 458 -7.03 1.34 25.52
N TYR A 459 -8.21 1.39 26.14
CA TYR A 459 -9.39 2.00 25.55
C TYR A 459 -9.58 3.45 26.00
N VAL A 460 -9.45 4.40 25.07
CA VAL A 460 -9.69 5.84 25.29
C VAL A 460 -10.89 6.28 24.44
N ALA A 461 -12.05 6.45 25.07
CA ALA A 461 -13.32 6.64 24.34
C ALA A 461 -13.30 7.81 23.34
N GLU A 462 -12.57 8.89 23.63
CA GLU A 462 -12.39 10.01 22.71
C GLU A 462 -11.56 9.67 21.46
N ALA A 463 -10.47 8.91 21.63
CA ALA A 463 -9.65 8.45 20.50
C ALA A 463 -10.40 7.38 19.69
N GLU A 464 -11.07 6.45 20.38
CA GLU A 464 -11.84 5.41 19.71
C GLU A 464 -13.05 5.96 18.94
N GLN A 465 -13.67 7.03 19.40
CA GLN A 465 -14.71 7.68 18.61
C GLN A 465 -14.15 8.31 17.33
N LEU A 466 -12.93 8.88 17.39
CA LEU A 466 -12.26 9.34 16.18
C LEU A 466 -11.92 8.20 15.23
N HIS A 467 -11.46 7.04 15.73
CA HIS A 467 -11.24 5.86 14.89
C HIS A 467 -12.53 5.42 14.19
N VAL A 468 -13.65 5.39 14.92
CA VAL A 468 -14.97 5.03 14.37
C VAL A 468 -15.39 6.03 13.29
N ASP A 469 -15.31 7.33 13.57
CA ASP A 469 -15.75 8.37 12.64
C ASP A 469 -14.85 8.45 11.40
N GLY A 470 -13.54 8.26 11.56
CA GLY A 470 -12.56 8.26 10.47
C GLY A 470 -12.72 7.07 9.53
N ASN A 471 -12.80 5.84 10.06
CA ASN A 471 -12.97 4.63 9.24
C ASN A 471 -14.29 4.66 8.47
N LYS A 472 -15.36 5.10 9.13
CA LYS A 472 -16.65 5.32 8.46
C LYS A 472 -16.52 6.33 7.31
N GLY A 473 -15.76 7.41 7.51
CA GLY A 473 -15.47 8.38 6.46
C GLY A 473 -14.84 7.74 5.23
N LEU A 474 -13.79 6.93 5.42
CA LEU A 474 -13.13 6.22 4.32
C LEU A 474 -14.07 5.28 3.56
N ILE A 475 -14.77 4.40 4.29
CA ILE A 475 -15.72 3.44 3.70
C ILE A 475 -16.82 4.16 2.91
N TYR A 476 -17.40 5.21 3.50
CA TYR A 476 -18.49 5.95 2.89
C TYR A 476 -18.04 6.77 1.68
N SER A 477 -16.83 7.34 1.73
CA SER A 477 -16.25 8.06 0.59
C SER A 477 -16.00 7.13 -0.58
N MET A 478 -15.36 5.97 -0.38
CA MET A 478 -15.10 5.03 -1.47
C MET A 478 -16.40 4.52 -2.09
N LEU A 479 -17.37 4.10 -1.27
CA LEU A 479 -18.70 3.73 -1.77
C LEU A 479 -19.39 4.85 -2.55
N ASN A 480 -19.16 6.12 -2.22
CA ASN A 480 -19.79 7.23 -2.92
C ASN A 480 -19.13 7.52 -4.26
N PHE A 481 -17.80 7.67 -4.28
CA PHE A 481 -17.08 8.18 -5.43
C PHE A 481 -16.81 7.09 -6.47
N GLU A 482 -16.60 5.84 -6.07
CA GLU A 482 -16.43 4.74 -7.03
C GLU A 482 -17.74 4.29 -7.67
N LEU A 483 -18.89 4.63 -7.07
CA LEU A 483 -20.19 4.51 -7.75
C LEU A 483 -20.44 5.64 -8.75
N GLU A 484 -19.67 6.73 -8.73
CA GLU A 484 -19.78 7.82 -9.71
C GLU A 484 -18.38 8.13 -10.28
N PRO A 485 -17.70 7.11 -10.85
CA PRO A 485 -16.29 7.23 -11.17
C PRO A 485 -16.05 8.27 -12.25
N VAL A 486 -14.83 8.79 -12.24
CA VAL A 486 -14.44 9.87 -13.14
C VAL A 486 -13.74 9.32 -14.38
N ASP A 487 -14.24 9.67 -15.57
CA ASP A 487 -13.47 9.45 -16.80
C ASP A 487 -12.21 10.34 -16.76
N GLY A 488 -11.04 9.74 -16.49
CA GLY A 488 -9.73 10.37 -16.59
C GLY A 488 -9.30 10.54 -18.05
N ARG A 489 -8.63 11.65 -18.37
CA ARG A 489 -7.96 11.87 -19.66
C ARG A 489 -6.59 12.47 -19.44
N PHE A 490 -5.59 11.85 -20.06
CA PHE A 490 -4.22 12.31 -20.04
C PHE A 490 -4.07 13.39 -21.12
N ASP A 491 -4.12 14.65 -20.69
CA ASP A 491 -4.18 15.81 -21.56
C ASP A 491 -2.80 16.47 -21.67
N LEU A 492 -2.21 16.44 -22.86
CA LEU A 492 -0.92 17.09 -23.13
C LEU A 492 -1.09 18.43 -23.85
N ASP A 493 -2.24 19.11 -23.69
CA ASP A 493 -2.55 20.42 -24.30
C ASP A 493 -2.34 20.43 -25.83
N GLY A 494 -2.66 19.30 -26.49
CA GLY A 494 -2.51 19.12 -27.93
C GLY A 494 -1.07 18.92 -28.42
N THR A 495 -0.15 18.49 -27.55
CA THR A 495 1.26 18.21 -27.90
C THR A 495 1.37 16.94 -28.77
N ASP A 496 2.10 17.02 -29.89
CA ASP A 496 2.50 15.83 -30.64
C ASP A 496 3.79 15.22 -30.05
N VAL A 497 3.69 14.03 -29.45
CA VAL A 497 4.80 13.36 -28.76
C VAL A 497 5.29 12.15 -29.55
N GLY A 498 6.60 12.11 -29.77
CA GLY A 498 7.30 10.94 -30.30
C GLY A 498 8.11 10.23 -29.21
N TYR A 499 7.89 8.94 -28.97
CA TYR A 499 8.69 8.16 -28.01
C TYR A 499 9.66 7.22 -28.73
N LEU A 500 10.94 7.23 -28.33
CA LEU A 500 11.93 6.30 -28.88
C LEU A 500 11.63 4.87 -28.38
N VAL A 501 11.62 3.90 -29.30
CA VAL A 501 11.28 2.51 -28.96
C VAL A 501 12.50 1.78 -28.42
N ASN A 502 12.36 1.18 -27.23
CA ASN A 502 13.23 0.13 -26.75
C ASN A 502 12.57 -1.26 -26.98
N PRO A 503 13.07 -2.11 -27.89
CA PRO A 503 12.45 -3.41 -28.17
C PRO A 503 12.66 -4.45 -27.06
N ARG A 504 13.31 -4.08 -25.94
CA ARG A 504 13.60 -4.97 -24.81
C ARG A 504 12.31 -5.41 -24.13
N ARG A 505 12.17 -6.72 -23.91
CA ARG A 505 11.12 -7.34 -23.12
C ARG A 505 11.73 -8.43 -22.25
N LEU A 506 11.23 -8.59 -21.02
CA LEU A 506 11.52 -9.76 -20.20
C LEU A 506 10.39 -10.77 -20.41
N VAL A 507 10.77 -11.97 -20.83
CA VAL A 507 9.81 -13.03 -21.13
C VAL A 507 10.22 -14.29 -20.38
N ASP A 508 9.36 -14.70 -19.45
CA ASP A 508 9.43 -16.02 -18.84
C ASP A 508 8.11 -16.75 -19.11
N PRO A 509 8.12 -17.93 -19.75
CA PRO A 509 6.90 -18.70 -20.01
C PRO A 509 6.29 -19.30 -18.73
N GLY A 510 6.91 -19.07 -17.58
CA GLY A 510 6.58 -19.68 -16.30
C GLY A 510 7.18 -21.08 -16.16
N VAL A 511 7.10 -21.60 -14.94
CA VAL A 511 7.53 -22.96 -14.62
C VAL A 511 6.32 -23.91 -14.67
N GLU A 512 6.32 -24.86 -15.60
CA GLU A 512 5.42 -26.00 -15.50
C GLU A 512 5.83 -26.87 -14.29
N LEU A 513 4.92 -27.02 -13.33
CA LEU A 513 5.12 -27.88 -12.17
C LEU A 513 5.46 -29.31 -12.60
N ARG A 514 6.41 -29.94 -11.89
CA ARG A 514 6.78 -31.33 -12.15
C ARG A 514 5.56 -32.23 -11.91
N PRO A 515 5.22 -33.13 -12.85
CA PRO A 515 4.12 -34.05 -12.64
C PRO A 515 4.49 -35.07 -11.56
N THR A 516 3.60 -35.23 -10.58
CA THR A 516 3.74 -36.24 -9.53
C THR A 516 3.77 -37.66 -10.13
N PRO A 517 4.85 -38.45 -9.90
CA PRO A 517 4.92 -39.84 -10.32
C PRO A 517 3.72 -40.64 -9.79
N ALA A 518 3.16 -41.53 -10.60
CA ALA A 518 1.97 -42.30 -10.23
C ALA A 518 2.18 -43.26 -9.05
N ASP A 519 3.43 -43.50 -8.65
CA ASP A 519 3.85 -44.31 -7.51
C ASP A 519 4.44 -43.49 -6.36
N ALA A 520 4.43 -42.16 -6.44
CA ALA A 520 4.74 -41.28 -5.31
C ALA A 520 3.67 -41.43 -4.23
N VAL A 521 4.11 -41.50 -2.97
CA VAL A 521 3.23 -41.62 -1.81
C VAL A 521 3.77 -40.70 -0.72
N ASP A 522 2.89 -39.94 -0.08
CA ASP A 522 3.26 -39.09 1.05
C ASP A 522 3.89 -39.92 2.17
N MET A 523 4.83 -39.29 2.87
CA MET A 523 5.51 -39.94 3.98
C MET A 523 4.69 -39.82 5.26
N PRO A 524 4.89 -40.75 6.21
CA PRO A 524 4.33 -40.56 7.54
C PRO A 524 4.92 -39.30 8.17
N ASP A 525 4.07 -38.45 8.72
CA ASP A 525 4.46 -37.23 9.41
C ASP A 525 5.52 -37.53 10.49
N LEU A 526 6.58 -36.74 10.49
CA LEU A 526 7.58 -36.77 11.54
C LEU A 526 7.09 -35.90 12.71
N ALA A 527 6.11 -36.41 13.45
CA ALA A 527 5.57 -35.73 14.62
C ALA A 527 6.32 -36.12 15.91
N GLY A 528 6.65 -35.12 16.73
CA GLY A 528 7.32 -35.30 18.01
C GLY A 528 6.39 -35.17 19.21
N THR A 529 6.52 -36.08 20.20
CA THR A 529 5.92 -35.85 21.52
C THR A 529 6.51 -34.61 22.19
N ALA A 530 5.72 -33.94 23.03
CA ALA A 530 6.13 -32.72 23.70
C ALA A 530 7.52 -32.81 24.38
N MET A 531 8.48 -32.01 23.89
CA MET A 531 9.88 -31.98 24.32
C MET A 531 10.27 -30.59 24.83
N THR A 532 11.38 -30.46 25.56
CA THR A 532 11.91 -29.15 25.95
C THR A 532 12.99 -28.72 24.97
N SER A 533 12.78 -27.59 24.30
CA SER A 533 13.77 -26.93 23.41
C SER A 533 14.48 -25.80 24.17
N THR A 534 15.76 -25.56 23.87
CA THR A 534 16.54 -24.37 24.28
C THR A 534 17.71 -24.16 23.33
N GLY A 535 17.82 -22.97 22.74
CA GLY A 535 18.68 -22.70 21.58
C GLY A 535 18.23 -23.51 20.37
N ASP A 536 19.13 -23.73 19.42
CA ASP A 536 18.89 -24.59 18.27
C ASP A 536 18.71 -26.05 18.71
N THR A 537 17.51 -26.58 18.48
CA THR A 537 17.15 -27.97 18.72
C THR A 537 16.74 -28.61 17.40
N VAL A 538 17.52 -29.57 16.91
CA VAL A 538 17.18 -30.34 15.70
C VAL A 538 15.98 -31.25 16.00
N LEU A 539 14.89 -31.05 15.26
CA LEU A 539 13.64 -31.79 15.37
C LEU A 539 13.65 -33.03 14.47
N ALA A 540 14.08 -32.84 13.22
CA ALA A 540 14.15 -33.89 12.20
C ALA A 540 15.36 -33.69 11.29
N GLU A 541 15.89 -34.77 10.73
CA GLU A 541 16.89 -34.77 9.64
C GLU A 541 16.45 -35.81 8.60
N PHE A 542 16.48 -35.43 7.32
CA PHE A 542 16.08 -36.30 6.21
C PHE A 542 16.84 -35.94 4.92
N THR A 543 16.69 -36.75 3.87
CA THR A 543 17.31 -36.49 2.56
C THR A 543 16.24 -36.52 1.48
N VAL A 544 16.19 -35.48 0.64
CA VAL A 544 15.33 -35.41 -0.56
C VAL A 544 16.14 -35.91 -1.76
N ASP A 545 15.60 -36.89 -2.49
CA ASP A 545 16.15 -37.49 -3.71
C ASP A 545 15.04 -37.61 -4.76
N ASN A 546 14.70 -36.48 -5.40
CA ASN A 546 13.65 -36.37 -6.41
C ASN A 546 14.07 -36.96 -7.76
N ASP A 547 15.37 -37.08 -8.04
CA ASP A 547 15.91 -37.57 -9.31
C ASP A 547 16.33 -39.06 -9.30
N GLY A 548 16.32 -39.71 -8.13
CA GLY A 548 16.67 -41.11 -7.95
C GLY A 548 18.17 -41.38 -8.06
N SER A 549 19.01 -40.43 -7.66
CA SER A 549 20.47 -40.46 -7.79
C SER A 549 21.20 -41.32 -6.75
N ASP A 550 20.51 -41.92 -5.79
CA ASP A 550 21.05 -42.86 -4.77
C ASP A 550 22.08 -42.17 -3.85
N LEU A 551 21.62 -41.12 -3.14
CA LEU A 551 22.45 -40.21 -2.32
C LEU A 551 22.95 -40.75 -0.96
N GLY A 552 22.88 -42.05 -0.68
CA GLY A 552 23.53 -42.69 0.48
C GLY A 552 22.59 -43.21 1.59
N PRO A 553 23.10 -43.56 2.80
CA PRO A 553 22.46 -44.51 3.72
C PRO A 553 21.52 -43.89 4.80
N LEU A 554 21.04 -42.66 4.63
CA LEU A 554 19.99 -42.08 5.50
C LEU A 554 18.60 -42.46 4.96
N ASP A 555 17.51 -42.15 5.68
CA ASP A 555 16.14 -42.29 5.14
C ASP A 555 15.98 -41.34 3.94
N THR A 556 16.27 -41.86 2.75
CA THR A 556 16.19 -41.17 1.47
C THR A 556 14.73 -41.12 1.00
N GLN A 557 14.22 -39.91 0.77
CA GLN A 557 12.86 -39.64 0.34
C GLN A 557 12.80 -39.49 -1.18
N TYR A 558 11.93 -40.28 -1.81
CA TYR A 558 11.71 -40.23 -3.25
C TYR A 558 10.51 -39.35 -3.55
N TYR A 559 10.72 -38.27 -4.30
CA TYR A 559 9.69 -37.33 -4.74
C TYR A 559 8.98 -36.57 -3.59
N VAL A 560 9.64 -35.53 -3.07
CA VAL A 560 9.09 -34.52 -2.16
C VAL A 560 8.82 -33.25 -2.95
N ALA A 561 7.56 -32.86 -3.05
CA ALA A 561 7.12 -31.62 -3.69
C ALA A 561 6.88 -30.50 -2.67
N GLY A 562 6.67 -30.83 -1.40
CA GLY A 562 6.54 -29.85 -0.33
C GLY A 562 7.04 -30.38 1.01
N ILE A 563 7.60 -29.48 1.82
CA ILE A 563 7.99 -29.70 3.21
C ILE A 563 7.20 -28.68 4.03
N SER A 564 6.39 -29.13 4.98
CA SER A 564 5.81 -28.25 5.99
C SER A 564 6.36 -28.61 7.36
N ALA A 565 6.87 -27.63 8.10
CA ALA A 565 7.37 -27.83 9.45
C ALA A 565 6.69 -26.86 10.40
N SER A 566 5.96 -27.37 11.39
CA SER A 566 5.29 -26.54 12.39
C SER A 566 5.74 -26.89 13.81
N VAL A 567 5.79 -25.86 14.66
CA VAL A 567 6.01 -26.00 16.09
C VAL A 567 4.87 -25.34 16.86
N ARG A 568 4.51 -25.95 17.99
CA ARG A 568 3.53 -25.41 18.91
C ARG A 568 4.19 -25.17 20.26
N PHE A 569 4.06 -23.96 20.79
CA PHE A 569 4.64 -23.57 22.07
C PHE A 569 3.62 -23.80 23.19
N GLN A 570 3.92 -24.69 24.13
CA GLN A 570 3.05 -24.88 25.30
C GLN A 570 3.17 -23.70 26.26
N ASN A 571 2.17 -22.81 26.22
CA ASN A 571 2.10 -21.62 27.07
C ASN A 571 1.24 -21.89 28.31
N VAL A 572 1.86 -21.99 29.47
CA VAL A 572 1.18 -22.29 30.75
C VAL A 572 0.58 -21.04 31.42
N THR A 573 0.66 -19.86 30.78
CA THR A 573 0.31 -18.58 31.42
C THR A 573 -0.40 -17.56 30.54
N HIS A 574 -0.74 -17.87 29.28
CA HIS A 574 -1.17 -16.87 28.28
C HIS A 574 -0.17 -15.68 28.17
N GLN A 575 1.08 -15.91 28.58
CA GLN A 575 2.09 -14.89 28.78
C GLN A 575 3.43 -15.37 28.22
N SER A 576 3.55 -15.54 26.91
CA SER A 576 4.86 -15.77 26.30
C SER A 576 5.43 -14.43 25.87
N VAL A 577 6.67 -14.15 26.28
CA VAL A 577 7.58 -13.20 25.65
C VAL A 577 8.12 -13.90 24.38
N HIS A 578 8.66 -13.24 23.36
CA HIS A 578 9.26 -13.95 22.21
C HIS A 578 10.29 -14.98 22.67
N VAL A 579 10.11 -16.25 22.29
CA VAL A 579 11.07 -17.27 22.67
C VAL A 579 11.25 -18.42 21.69
N GLY A 580 10.71 -18.44 20.46
CA GLY A 580 11.14 -19.46 19.51
C GLY A 580 10.62 -19.35 18.09
N GLU A 581 11.32 -20.04 17.17
CA GLU A 581 11.02 -20.13 15.74
C GLU A 581 11.24 -21.58 15.26
N VAL A 582 10.70 -21.95 14.10
CA VAL A 582 11.01 -23.19 13.36
C VAL A 582 11.61 -22.85 12.00
N ARG A 583 12.65 -23.59 11.61
CA ARG A 583 13.36 -23.39 10.35
C ARG A 583 13.60 -24.70 9.64
N VAL A 584 13.29 -24.73 8.34
CA VAL A 584 13.75 -25.77 7.43
C VAL A 584 15.10 -25.34 6.84
N GLN A 585 16.13 -26.14 7.03
CA GLN A 585 17.47 -25.86 6.49
C GLN A 585 17.89 -26.96 5.52
N ARG A 586 18.53 -26.57 4.41
CA ARG A 586 19.18 -27.46 3.44
C ARG A 586 20.69 -27.42 3.63
N PHE A 587 21.36 -28.55 3.50
CA PHE A 587 22.83 -28.58 3.48
C PHE A 587 23.34 -28.21 2.08
N ASP A 588 24.11 -27.14 1.98
CA ASP A 588 24.80 -26.75 0.76
C ASP A 588 26.20 -27.40 0.73
N ASP A 589 26.36 -28.38 -0.16
CA ASP A 589 27.63 -29.08 -0.37
C ASP A 589 28.75 -28.17 -0.89
N ALA A 590 28.44 -27.10 -1.63
CA ALA A 590 29.45 -26.19 -2.18
C ALA A 590 30.08 -25.34 -1.07
N THR A 591 29.26 -24.80 -0.17
CA THR A 591 29.74 -23.97 0.96
C THR A 591 30.03 -24.76 2.23
N GLN A 592 29.62 -26.03 2.28
CA GLN A 592 29.70 -26.91 3.46
C GLN A 592 28.97 -26.31 4.67
N ARG A 593 27.81 -25.69 4.44
CA ARG A 593 27.00 -25.01 5.45
C ARG A 593 25.54 -25.37 5.29
N TRP A 594 24.81 -25.30 6.40
CA TRP A 594 23.36 -25.27 6.34
C TRP A 594 22.93 -23.90 5.84
N VAL A 595 22.12 -23.89 4.80
CA VAL A 595 21.44 -22.72 4.26
C VAL A 595 19.96 -22.85 4.57
N GLU A 596 19.35 -21.74 4.91
CA GLU A 596 17.92 -21.61 5.13
C GLU A 596 17.41 -20.52 4.21
N ARG A 597 16.12 -20.54 3.89
CA ARG A 597 15.47 -19.27 3.52
C ARG A 597 15.55 -18.37 4.75
N PRO A 598 15.77 -17.06 4.62
CA PRO A 598 15.58 -16.19 5.77
C PRO A 598 14.15 -16.45 6.30
N THR A 599 13.99 -16.48 7.61
CA THR A 599 12.69 -16.69 8.24
C THR A 599 12.34 -15.39 8.90
N TYR A 600 11.21 -14.80 8.52
CA TYR A 600 10.73 -13.59 9.16
C TYR A 600 10.12 -13.98 10.51
N GLY A 601 10.98 -14.11 11.51
CA GLY A 601 10.56 -14.30 12.88
C GLY A 601 9.96 -13.00 13.39
N SER A 602 8.68 -13.03 13.73
CA SER A 602 7.93 -12.01 14.48
C SER A 602 8.82 -10.93 15.13
N ASP A 603 8.76 -9.72 14.57
CA ASP A 603 9.65 -8.62 14.93
C ASP A 603 9.37 -8.11 16.36
N GLY A 604 10.24 -8.51 17.28
CA GLY A 604 10.46 -7.83 18.55
C GLY A 604 9.83 -8.47 19.79
N ALA A 605 10.52 -8.36 20.93
CA ALA A 605 10.17 -8.95 22.23
C ALA A 605 8.81 -8.52 22.86
N VAL A 606 7.94 -7.84 22.12
CA VAL A 606 6.68 -7.24 22.57
C VAL A 606 5.45 -8.10 22.26
N TYR A 607 5.44 -8.83 21.14
CA TYR A 607 4.30 -9.67 20.74
C TYR A 607 4.38 -11.09 21.31
N ARG A 608 3.27 -11.81 21.27
CA ARG A 608 3.16 -13.17 21.79
C ARG A 608 2.81 -14.09 20.62
N VAL A 609 3.63 -15.11 20.38
CA VAL A 609 3.38 -16.17 19.38
C VAL A 609 3.03 -17.49 20.07
N ALA A 610 2.10 -18.26 19.50
CA ALA A 610 1.64 -19.55 20.05
C ALA A 610 2.20 -20.77 19.31
N GLY A 611 2.67 -20.56 18.08
CA GLY A 611 3.42 -21.51 17.30
C GLY A 611 4.36 -20.77 16.37
N ASP A 612 4.91 -21.52 15.43
CA ASP A 612 5.59 -21.04 14.24
C ASP A 612 5.52 -22.13 13.17
N HIS A 613 5.62 -21.77 11.91
CA HIS A 613 5.66 -22.71 10.79
C HIS A 613 6.72 -22.29 9.77
N SER A 614 7.17 -23.23 8.95
CA SER A 614 8.15 -22.98 7.89
C SER A 614 7.90 -23.97 6.77
N ASP A 615 7.46 -23.43 5.64
CA ASP A 615 7.07 -24.20 4.48
C ASP A 615 8.11 -24.09 3.35
N TRP A 616 8.28 -25.18 2.59
CA TRP A 616 9.19 -25.24 1.45
C TRP A 616 8.62 -26.10 0.31
N ASN A 617 8.22 -25.45 -0.79
CA ASN A 617 7.81 -26.09 -2.03
C ASN A 617 8.97 -26.36 -2.97
N HIS A 618 8.86 -27.48 -3.68
CA HIS A 618 9.83 -27.98 -4.65
C HIS A 618 11.27 -28.02 -4.11
N PRO A 619 11.52 -28.67 -2.96
CA PRO A 619 12.86 -28.77 -2.39
C PRO A 619 13.83 -29.42 -3.39
N ALA A 620 15.00 -28.81 -3.54
CA ALA A 620 16.08 -29.37 -4.34
C ALA A 620 16.71 -30.58 -3.65
N ASP A 621 17.27 -31.52 -4.42
CA ASP A 621 17.89 -32.73 -3.84
C ASP A 621 19.00 -32.38 -2.84
N GLY A 622 19.08 -33.12 -1.75
CA GLY A 622 20.06 -32.90 -0.69
C GLY A 622 19.60 -33.26 0.71
N GLN A 623 20.45 -32.96 1.69
CA GLN A 623 20.16 -33.18 3.10
C GLN A 623 19.40 -31.99 3.68
N TYR A 624 18.39 -32.29 4.48
CA TYR A 624 17.54 -31.32 5.16
C TYR A 624 17.52 -31.58 6.66
N ARG A 625 17.32 -30.51 7.43
CA ARG A 625 17.00 -30.59 8.85
C ARG A 625 15.96 -29.55 9.22
N VAL A 626 15.12 -29.90 10.18
CA VAL A 626 14.18 -28.96 10.82
C VAL A 626 14.72 -28.61 12.18
N ILE A 627 14.81 -27.31 12.49
CA ILE A 627 15.32 -26.81 13.77
C ILE A 627 14.24 -25.96 14.43
N ALA A 628 13.98 -26.21 15.71
CA ALA A 628 13.35 -25.22 16.57
C ALA A 628 14.45 -24.44 17.30
N ASN A 629 14.47 -23.12 17.15
CA ASN A 629 15.25 -22.25 18.02
C ASN A 629 14.35 -21.81 19.18
N THR A 630 14.85 -21.85 20.42
CA THR A 630 14.13 -21.19 21.52
C THR A 630 15.05 -20.43 22.47
N LEU A 631 14.77 -19.16 22.79
CA LEU A 631 15.65 -18.35 23.66
C LEU A 631 15.69 -18.81 25.14
N GLN A 632 14.70 -19.58 25.60
CA GLN A 632 14.61 -20.13 26.96
C GLN A 632 14.02 -21.54 26.91
N PRO A 633 14.22 -22.37 27.95
CA PRO A 633 13.61 -23.68 28.04
C PRO A 633 12.08 -23.64 27.91
N MET A 634 11.58 -24.06 26.75
CA MET A 634 10.15 -24.12 26.44
C MET A 634 9.75 -25.52 26.04
N ARG A 635 8.53 -25.92 26.42
CA ARG A 635 7.97 -27.19 25.98
C ARG A 635 7.28 -26.98 24.63
N ILE A 636 7.69 -27.75 23.65
CA ILE A 636 7.19 -27.69 22.27
C ILE A 636 6.64 -29.04 21.83
N THR A 637 5.60 -29.02 21.00
CA THR A 637 5.28 -30.13 20.09
C THR A 637 5.61 -29.69 18.68
N TYR A 638 5.87 -30.62 17.78
CA TYR A 638 6.19 -30.31 16.40
C TYR A 638 5.64 -31.36 15.45
N GLU A 639 5.45 -30.94 14.22
CA GLU A 639 5.01 -31.74 13.09
C GLU A 639 5.85 -31.37 11.88
N VAL A 640 6.28 -32.37 11.13
CA VAL A 640 7.00 -32.17 9.87
C VAL A 640 6.37 -33.10 8.83
N GLU A 641 5.69 -32.50 7.88
CA GLU A 641 5.03 -33.16 6.76
C GLU A 641 5.92 -33.11 5.52
N LEU A 642 6.00 -34.22 4.80
CA LEU A 642 6.67 -34.32 3.51
C LEU A 642 5.64 -34.79 2.48
N SER A 643 5.21 -33.85 1.64
CA SER A 643 4.11 -34.04 0.69
C SER A 643 4.62 -34.28 -0.73
N THR A 644 3.86 -35.06 -1.49
CA THR A 644 4.01 -35.26 -2.94
C THR A 644 3.30 -34.19 -3.77
N ALA A 645 2.64 -33.24 -3.10
CA ALA A 645 2.13 -31.99 -3.65
C ALA A 645 2.82 -30.78 -2.97
N PRO A 646 2.75 -29.58 -3.57
CA PRO A 646 3.06 -28.33 -2.87
C PRO A 646 2.21 -28.20 -1.59
N VAL A 647 2.76 -27.64 -0.51
CA VAL A 647 2.06 -27.41 0.78
C VAL A 647 1.39 -26.04 0.86
N TRP A 648 1.61 -25.18 -0.13
CA TRP A 648 0.83 -23.97 -0.41
C TRP A 648 0.75 -23.74 -1.92
N ASP A 649 -0.13 -22.84 -2.35
CA ASP A 649 -0.32 -22.45 -3.75
C ASP A 649 0.88 -21.58 -4.21
N ASP A 650 1.95 -22.24 -4.66
CA ASP A 650 3.18 -21.62 -5.17
C ASP A 650 3.28 -21.79 -6.70
N PRO A 651 3.27 -20.70 -7.48
CA PRO A 651 3.47 -20.79 -8.92
C PRO A 651 4.92 -21.16 -9.30
N VAL A 652 5.87 -21.13 -8.36
CA VAL A 652 7.33 -21.20 -8.53
C VAL A 652 7.87 -20.01 -9.30
N GLN A 653 7.36 -19.82 -10.52
CA GLN A 653 7.50 -18.63 -11.34
C GLN A 653 6.30 -18.59 -12.29
N ALA A 654 5.40 -17.63 -12.09
CA ALA A 654 4.33 -17.33 -13.03
C ALA A 654 4.92 -16.76 -14.33
N ALA A 655 4.19 -16.95 -15.42
CA ALA A 655 4.58 -16.42 -16.71
C ALA A 655 4.46 -14.89 -16.73
N TYR A 656 5.37 -14.22 -17.42
CA TYR A 656 5.30 -12.79 -17.67
C TYR A 656 5.92 -12.43 -19.01
N ASP A 657 5.45 -11.34 -19.60
CA ASP A 657 5.97 -10.74 -20.83
C ASP A 657 5.88 -9.22 -20.70
N VAL A 658 6.92 -8.59 -20.17
CA VAL A 658 6.87 -7.20 -19.69
C VAL A 658 7.92 -6.29 -20.31
N SER A 659 7.59 -5.02 -20.43
CA SER A 659 8.46 -3.93 -20.87
C SER A 659 7.94 -2.60 -20.37
N ASN A 660 8.82 -1.72 -19.90
CA ASN A 660 8.44 -0.33 -19.58
C ASN A 660 7.87 0.45 -20.79
N MET A 661 8.06 -0.05 -22.02
CA MET A 661 7.42 0.52 -23.21
C MET A 661 5.91 0.24 -23.29
N ASP A 662 5.40 -0.76 -22.56
CA ASP A 662 3.98 -1.08 -22.55
C ASP A 662 3.15 0.09 -22.00
N PHE A 663 3.74 0.91 -21.12
CA PHE A 663 3.18 2.18 -20.64
C PHE A 663 2.61 3.05 -21.77
N PHE A 664 3.38 3.30 -22.83
CA PHE A 664 2.93 4.18 -23.91
C PHE A 664 1.74 3.60 -24.67
N THR A 665 1.67 2.28 -24.82
CA THR A 665 0.56 1.60 -25.51
C THR A 665 -0.69 1.57 -24.62
N GLU A 666 -0.52 1.34 -23.32
CA GLU A 666 -1.60 1.35 -22.34
C GLU A 666 -2.15 2.75 -22.07
N LEU A 667 -1.36 3.80 -22.30
CA LEU A 667 -1.78 5.19 -22.18
C LEU A 667 -2.65 5.66 -23.37
N GLU A 668 -2.47 5.10 -24.58
CA GLU A 668 -3.15 5.52 -25.81
C GLU A 668 -4.69 5.68 -25.69
N PRO A 669 -5.43 4.76 -25.03
CA PRO A 669 -6.89 4.90 -24.89
C PRO A 669 -7.34 6.10 -24.05
N TRP A 670 -6.43 6.69 -23.27
CA TRP A 670 -6.72 7.73 -22.29
C TRP A 670 -6.26 9.11 -22.72
N LEU A 671 -5.57 9.23 -23.85
CA LEU A 671 -5.13 10.51 -24.39
C LEU A 671 -6.31 11.42 -24.76
N ALA A 672 -6.13 12.73 -24.59
CA ALA A 672 -7.02 13.72 -25.17
C ALA A 672 -7.05 13.62 -26.71
N ASP A 673 -8.21 13.94 -27.31
CA ASP A 673 -8.47 13.78 -28.76
C ASP A 673 -7.52 14.59 -29.68
N ASP A 674 -6.86 15.61 -29.14
CA ASP A 674 -5.94 16.51 -29.83
C ASP A 674 -4.46 16.20 -29.58
N THR A 675 -4.16 15.15 -28.81
CA THR A 675 -2.81 14.70 -28.48
C THR A 675 -2.45 13.43 -29.26
N THR A 676 -1.18 13.28 -29.67
CA THR A 676 -0.71 12.03 -30.30
C THR A 676 0.54 11.46 -29.61
N LEU A 677 0.57 10.14 -29.42
CA LEU A 677 1.77 9.38 -29.09
C LEU A 677 2.20 8.57 -30.31
N THR A 678 3.47 8.68 -30.71
CA THR A 678 4.01 7.94 -31.84
C THR A 678 5.34 7.28 -31.52
N ALA A 679 5.40 5.95 -31.70
CA ALA A 679 6.63 5.18 -31.65
C ALA A 679 7.65 5.67 -32.71
N ILE A 680 8.91 5.82 -32.31
CA ILE A 680 10.04 6.18 -33.18
C ILE A 680 11.10 5.07 -33.13
N ASP A 681 11.43 4.51 -34.29
CA ASP A 681 12.60 3.65 -34.45
C ASP A 681 13.88 4.50 -34.61
N VAL A 682 14.86 4.24 -33.74
CA VAL A 682 16.17 4.90 -33.75
C VAL A 682 16.89 4.74 -35.10
N ASP A 683 16.75 3.58 -35.77
CA ASP A 683 17.38 3.34 -37.07
C ASP A 683 16.80 4.25 -38.17
N GLU A 684 15.51 4.57 -38.09
CA GLU A 684 14.86 5.50 -39.01
C GLU A 684 15.34 6.94 -38.80
N VAL A 685 15.61 7.34 -37.55
CA VAL A 685 16.18 8.66 -37.23
C VAL A 685 17.63 8.77 -37.72
N LEU A 686 18.44 7.74 -37.46
CA LEU A 686 19.85 7.71 -37.88
C LEU A 686 20.01 7.70 -39.40
N SER A 687 19.16 6.95 -40.10
CA SER A 687 19.12 6.91 -41.57
C SER A 687 18.50 8.17 -42.20
N GLY A 688 17.73 8.93 -41.41
CA GLY A 688 16.98 10.11 -41.86
C GLY A 688 15.67 9.78 -42.57
N GLU A 689 15.14 8.56 -42.39
CA GLU A 689 13.81 8.16 -42.81
C GLU A 689 12.72 8.77 -41.91
N ARG A 690 13.02 9.00 -40.63
CA ARG A 690 12.17 9.75 -39.69
C ARG A 690 12.76 11.13 -39.39
N ASP A 691 11.95 12.17 -39.57
CA ASP A 691 12.28 13.54 -39.17
C ASP A 691 11.68 13.83 -37.80
N LEU A 692 12.50 14.30 -36.85
CA LEU A 692 12.03 14.63 -35.51
C LEU A 692 11.23 15.93 -35.49
N SER A 693 11.30 16.77 -36.53
CA SER A 693 10.50 18.01 -36.59
C SER A 693 9.00 17.78 -36.71
N ASP A 694 8.57 16.53 -36.95
CA ASP A 694 7.16 16.14 -36.98
C ASP A 694 6.51 16.12 -35.58
N PHE A 695 7.28 16.39 -34.52
CA PHE A 695 6.86 16.35 -33.13
C PHE A 695 7.14 17.67 -32.40
N ASP A 696 6.39 17.92 -31.34
CA ASP A 696 6.67 18.98 -30.37
C ASP A 696 7.60 18.49 -29.26
N THR A 697 7.38 17.25 -28.80
CA THR A 697 8.18 16.57 -27.80
C THR A 697 8.74 15.25 -28.33
N VAL A 698 10.01 14.96 -28.05
CA VAL A 698 10.61 13.64 -28.23
C VAL A 698 11.09 13.11 -26.89
N ILE A 699 10.58 11.95 -26.48
CA ILE A 699 10.93 11.30 -25.21
C ILE A 699 11.77 10.04 -25.44
N ALA A 700 12.81 9.87 -24.63
CA ALA A 700 13.59 8.64 -24.52
C ALA A 700 13.56 8.18 -23.07
N VAL A 701 13.16 6.92 -22.85
CA VAL A 701 13.03 6.30 -21.53
C VAL A 701 14.00 5.14 -21.42
N ASP A 702 14.71 5.06 -20.30
CA ASP A 702 15.67 3.98 -20.03
C ASP A 702 16.66 3.79 -21.23
N GLY A 703 16.93 2.56 -21.66
CA GLY A 703 17.84 2.30 -22.77
C GLY A 703 17.34 2.75 -24.15
N ALA A 704 16.21 3.46 -24.27
CA ALA A 704 15.61 3.82 -25.56
C ALA A 704 16.43 4.84 -26.38
N PHE A 705 17.34 5.61 -25.75
CA PHE A 705 18.22 6.54 -26.49
C PHE A 705 19.00 5.82 -27.61
N LEU A 706 19.58 4.67 -27.27
CA LEU A 706 20.20 3.73 -28.20
C LEU A 706 20.09 2.32 -27.60
N PRO A 707 19.04 1.55 -27.94
CA PRO A 707 18.81 0.25 -27.32
C PRO A 707 20.05 -0.65 -27.41
N GLY A 708 20.53 -1.17 -26.29
CA GLY A 708 21.68 -2.09 -26.21
C GLY A 708 23.07 -1.48 -26.38
N TYR A 709 23.19 -0.15 -26.48
CA TYR A 709 24.47 0.54 -26.43
C TYR A 709 24.89 0.81 -24.98
N VAL A 710 26.07 0.32 -24.58
CA VAL A 710 26.58 0.46 -23.20
C VAL A 710 27.88 1.27 -23.22
N THR A 711 27.94 2.32 -22.39
CA THR A 711 29.03 3.29 -22.32
C THR A 711 30.17 2.88 -21.37
N ASP A 712 29.82 2.22 -20.26
CA ASP A 712 30.71 1.62 -19.26
C ASP A 712 30.04 0.35 -18.73
N LEU A 713 30.75 -0.76 -18.51
CA LEU A 713 30.14 -1.98 -17.97
C LEU A 713 30.10 -1.97 -16.44
N ASP A 714 31.05 -1.32 -15.78
CA ASP A 714 31.19 -1.36 -14.32
C ASP A 714 30.02 -0.64 -13.61
N THR A 715 29.50 0.43 -14.21
CA THR A 715 28.32 1.18 -13.73
C THR A 715 27.03 0.33 -13.80
N TYR A 716 26.93 -0.54 -14.80
CA TYR A 716 25.73 -1.35 -15.04
C TYR A 716 25.74 -2.66 -14.26
N GLU A 717 26.94 -3.20 -13.97
CA GLU A 717 27.10 -4.40 -13.13
C GLU A 717 26.58 -4.21 -11.69
N THR A 718 26.45 -2.97 -11.21
CA THR A 718 26.09 -2.67 -9.81
C THR A 718 24.59 -2.46 -9.58
N PHE A 719 23.88 -1.77 -10.48
CA PHE A 719 22.46 -1.39 -10.27
C PHE A 719 21.51 -1.81 -11.39
N SER A 720 22.03 -2.36 -12.50
CA SER A 720 21.22 -2.70 -13.67
C SER A 720 21.64 -4.05 -14.25
N GLN A 721 21.64 -5.09 -13.41
CA GLN A 721 22.02 -6.44 -13.82
C GLN A 721 21.18 -6.96 -15.00
N GLY A 722 19.94 -6.50 -15.17
CA GLY A 722 19.11 -6.79 -16.35
C GLY A 722 19.61 -6.17 -17.67
N LEU A 723 20.42 -5.10 -17.64
CA LEU A 723 21.01 -4.50 -18.86
C LEU A 723 22.07 -5.42 -19.49
N LEU A 724 22.62 -6.38 -18.75
CA LEU A 724 23.54 -7.40 -19.27
C LEU A 724 22.87 -8.46 -20.15
N ASP A 725 21.53 -8.55 -20.14
CA ASP A 725 20.77 -9.53 -20.93
C ASP A 725 20.40 -9.03 -22.33
N LEU A 726 20.79 -7.79 -22.69
CA LEU A 726 20.64 -7.30 -24.05
C LEU A 726 21.59 -8.06 -25.00
N PRO A 727 21.11 -8.54 -26.16
CA PRO A 727 22.00 -8.75 -27.28
C PRO A 727 22.64 -7.39 -27.59
N ALA A 728 23.96 -7.27 -27.43
CA ALA A 728 24.69 -6.06 -27.81
C ALA A 728 24.24 -5.63 -29.20
N THR A 729 23.60 -4.47 -29.29
CA THR A 729 23.20 -3.92 -30.58
C THR A 729 24.45 -3.45 -31.30
N GLY A 730 24.40 -3.43 -32.64
CA GLY A 730 25.54 -3.04 -33.45
C GLY A 730 25.91 -1.55 -33.35
N TYR A 731 25.24 -0.78 -32.47
CA TYR A 731 25.47 0.65 -32.30
C TYR A 731 26.87 0.92 -31.75
N THR A 732 27.45 2.00 -32.25
CA THR A 732 28.81 2.44 -31.94
C THR A 732 28.79 3.81 -31.28
N ALA A 733 29.92 4.22 -30.70
CA ALA A 733 30.08 5.60 -30.22
C ALA A 733 29.86 6.66 -31.33
N THR A 734 29.98 6.28 -32.61
CA THR A 734 29.64 7.18 -33.73
C THR A 734 28.14 7.34 -33.88
N ASP A 735 27.38 6.27 -33.68
CA ASP A 735 25.91 6.29 -33.72
C ASP A 735 25.37 7.07 -32.52
N ALA A 736 25.97 6.92 -31.33
CA ALA A 736 25.65 7.72 -30.14
C ALA A 736 25.85 9.23 -30.39
N ALA A 737 27.00 9.60 -30.95
CA ALA A 737 27.26 10.99 -31.32
C ALA A 737 26.28 11.51 -32.39
N ALA A 738 25.89 10.67 -33.36
CA ALA A 738 24.94 11.02 -34.39
C ALA A 738 23.53 11.24 -33.81
N MET A 739 23.04 10.31 -32.99
CA MET A 739 21.73 10.40 -32.36
C MET A 739 21.65 11.59 -31.40
N GLY A 740 22.66 11.79 -30.55
CA GLY A 740 22.75 12.97 -29.69
C GLY A 740 22.74 14.28 -30.48
N THR A 741 23.41 14.33 -31.64
CA THR A 741 23.33 15.50 -32.54
C THR A 741 21.90 15.73 -33.06
N ARG A 742 21.16 14.67 -33.42
CA ARG A 742 19.78 14.79 -33.91
C ARG A 742 18.84 15.33 -32.85
N LEU A 743 18.90 14.81 -31.63
CA LEU A 743 18.11 15.30 -30.50
C LEU A 743 18.46 16.76 -30.18
N ALA A 744 19.74 17.11 -30.17
CA ALA A 744 20.18 18.47 -29.92
C ALA A 744 19.72 19.46 -31.01
N ASP A 745 19.78 19.06 -32.29
CA ASP A 745 19.30 19.88 -33.40
C ASP A 745 17.78 20.09 -33.36
N PHE A 746 17.03 19.05 -32.97
CA PHE A 746 15.59 19.15 -32.71
C PHE A 746 15.28 20.15 -31.57
N ALA A 747 15.95 20.02 -30.42
CA ALA A 747 15.79 20.96 -29.31
C ALA A 747 16.16 22.39 -29.72
N ARG A 748 17.30 22.59 -30.42
CA ARG A 748 17.72 23.91 -30.93
C ARG A 748 16.67 24.56 -31.84
N ALA A 749 15.89 23.76 -32.56
CA ALA A 749 14.84 24.23 -33.47
C ALA A 749 13.52 24.59 -32.77
N GLY A 750 13.40 24.40 -31.45
CA GLY A 750 12.20 24.72 -30.68
C GLY A 750 11.50 23.52 -30.03
N GLY A 751 11.98 22.29 -30.27
CA GLY A 751 11.41 21.08 -29.68
C GLY A 751 11.77 20.88 -28.21
N ASN A 752 11.03 20.00 -27.55
CA ASN A 752 11.28 19.53 -26.19
C ASN A 752 11.85 18.11 -26.22
N VAL A 753 13.06 17.90 -25.71
CA VAL A 753 13.61 16.54 -25.54
C VAL A 753 13.48 16.13 -24.08
N VAL A 754 12.78 15.02 -23.81
CA VAL A 754 12.66 14.44 -22.47
C VAL A 754 13.52 13.19 -22.38
N LEU A 755 14.37 13.10 -21.37
CA LEU A 755 15.24 11.94 -21.11
C LEU A 755 14.98 11.40 -19.71
N THR A 756 14.60 10.14 -19.58
CA THR A 756 14.33 9.54 -18.28
C THR A 756 15.18 8.31 -18.01
N ASP A 757 15.41 8.03 -16.73
CA ASP A 757 16.13 6.84 -16.28
C ASP A 757 17.53 6.75 -16.97
N ASP A 758 17.90 5.60 -17.53
CA ASP A 758 19.18 5.40 -18.23
C ASP A 758 19.39 6.36 -19.44
N ALA A 759 18.30 6.86 -20.06
CA ALA A 759 18.37 7.76 -21.20
C ALA A 759 19.01 9.11 -20.86
N VAL A 760 19.11 9.47 -19.58
CA VAL A 760 19.77 10.69 -19.11
C VAL A 760 21.21 10.78 -19.62
N GLN A 761 21.89 9.66 -19.85
CA GLN A 761 23.24 9.65 -20.43
C GLN A 761 23.35 10.30 -21.82
N ALA A 762 22.23 10.42 -22.55
CA ALA A 762 22.19 11.05 -23.87
C ALA A 762 22.71 12.49 -23.85
N VAL A 763 22.61 13.21 -22.72
CA VAL A 763 23.09 14.59 -22.58
C VAL A 763 24.58 14.73 -22.90
N ALA A 764 25.39 13.69 -22.67
CA ALA A 764 26.82 13.67 -22.97
C ALA A 764 27.12 13.70 -24.48
N PHE A 765 26.14 13.37 -25.32
CA PHE A 765 26.27 13.29 -26.79
C PHE A 765 25.58 14.45 -27.52
N MET A 766 24.90 15.35 -26.81
CA MET A 766 24.06 16.42 -27.37
C MET A 766 24.79 17.77 -27.56
N ASP A 767 26.10 17.84 -27.28
CA ASP A 767 26.90 19.09 -27.34
C ASP A 767 26.34 20.19 -26.42
N LEU A 768 25.96 19.81 -25.19
CA LEU A 768 25.43 20.70 -24.15
C LEU A 768 26.52 21.20 -23.18
N GLY A 769 27.77 20.78 -23.38
CA GLY A 769 28.85 21.00 -22.42
C GLY A 769 28.88 20.02 -21.25
N LEU A 770 28.06 18.96 -21.31
CA LEU A 770 28.01 17.85 -20.36
C LEU A 770 28.78 16.64 -20.89
N SER A 771 29.22 15.78 -19.98
CA SER A 771 29.93 14.54 -20.26
C SER A 771 29.38 13.38 -19.44
N LEU A 772 29.81 12.15 -19.74
CA LEU A 772 29.42 10.98 -18.95
C LEU A 772 29.91 11.05 -17.50
N ASP A 773 30.98 11.80 -17.21
CA ASP A 773 31.48 12.00 -15.84
C ASP A 773 30.54 12.90 -15.00
N ASP A 774 29.61 13.61 -15.65
CA ASP A 774 28.62 14.46 -14.99
C ASP A 774 27.31 13.72 -14.70
N VAL A 775 27.14 12.50 -15.20
CA VAL A 775 25.97 11.64 -15.02
C VAL A 775 26.31 10.52 -14.05
N ALA A 776 25.42 10.28 -13.10
CA ALA A 776 25.56 9.22 -12.11
C ALA A 776 24.25 8.44 -11.96
N VAL A 777 24.36 7.25 -11.38
CA VAL A 777 23.23 6.45 -10.92
C VAL A 777 23.51 6.05 -9.48
N GLU A 778 22.48 6.18 -8.64
CA GLU A 778 22.49 5.71 -7.27
C GLU A 778 21.42 4.62 -7.15
N GLY A 779 21.69 3.60 -6.35
CA GLY A 779 20.61 2.76 -5.84
C GLY A 779 19.81 3.58 -4.83
N VAL A 780 18.49 3.41 -4.82
CA VAL A 780 17.58 4.00 -3.84
C VAL A 780 16.52 2.97 -3.44
N TYR A 781 15.89 3.19 -2.28
CA TYR A 781 14.78 2.40 -1.79
C TYR A 781 13.61 2.35 -2.79
N ALA A 782 13.20 3.51 -3.29
CA ALA A 782 12.24 3.66 -4.39
C ALA A 782 12.52 4.93 -5.20
N GLY A 783 12.06 4.95 -6.46
CA GLY A 783 12.20 6.10 -7.34
C GLY A 783 11.51 7.33 -6.73
N HIS A 784 12.22 8.46 -6.66
CA HIS A 784 11.71 9.66 -6.01
C HIS A 784 12.36 10.96 -6.48
N ALA A 785 11.73 12.08 -6.12
CA ALA A 785 12.24 13.44 -6.25
C ALA A 785 12.07 14.22 -4.94
N VAL A 786 13.06 15.07 -4.59
CA VAL A 786 13.04 15.89 -3.38
C VAL A 786 12.82 17.37 -3.72
N PHE A 787 11.73 17.94 -3.19
CA PHE A 787 11.26 19.30 -3.46
C PHE A 787 11.63 20.31 -2.35
N SER A 788 12.92 20.48 -2.06
CA SER A 788 13.36 21.40 -1.00
C SER A 788 12.99 22.88 -1.24
N ASN A 789 12.89 23.34 -2.50
CA ASN A 789 12.36 24.65 -2.91
C ASN A 789 11.71 24.63 -4.34
N GLY A 790 11.43 23.44 -4.88
CA GLY A 790 11.14 23.24 -6.31
C GLY A 790 9.69 23.51 -6.74
N TYR A 791 8.76 23.63 -5.80
CA TYR A 791 7.31 23.66 -6.08
C TYR A 791 6.82 24.86 -6.90
N ASP A 792 7.59 25.96 -6.95
CA ASP A 792 7.24 27.12 -7.78
C ASP A 792 7.55 26.91 -9.28
N HIS A 793 8.25 25.83 -9.64
CA HIS A 793 8.64 25.54 -11.02
C HIS A 793 7.47 24.90 -11.80
N PRO A 794 7.24 25.21 -13.09
CA PRO A 794 6.18 24.59 -13.89
C PRO A 794 6.22 23.06 -13.92
N LEU A 795 7.42 22.46 -13.94
CA LEU A 795 7.59 21.00 -13.88
C LEU A 795 7.16 20.35 -12.54
N ALA A 796 6.90 21.15 -11.51
CA ALA A 796 6.39 20.72 -10.22
C ALA A 796 4.88 20.99 -10.06
N ALA A 797 4.21 21.51 -11.09
CA ALA A 797 2.78 21.81 -11.01
C ALA A 797 1.99 20.54 -10.67
N GLY A 798 1.01 20.64 -9.77
CA GLY A 798 0.18 19.50 -9.34
C GLY A 798 0.87 18.50 -8.40
N THR A 799 2.11 18.74 -7.96
CA THR A 799 2.83 17.81 -7.06
C THR A 799 2.75 18.16 -5.58
N ASN A 800 2.17 19.33 -5.24
CA ASN A 800 1.99 19.79 -3.85
C ASN A 800 0.50 19.99 -3.55
N ASN A 801 -0.29 18.94 -3.78
CA ASN A 801 -1.73 19.00 -3.62
C ASN A 801 -2.13 19.05 -2.15
N PRO A 802 -3.21 19.77 -1.79
CA PRO A 802 -3.71 19.79 -0.42
C PRO A 802 -3.99 18.38 0.11
N GLY A 803 -3.48 18.08 1.31
CA GLY A 803 -3.66 16.78 1.96
C GLY A 803 -2.66 15.71 1.54
N ALA A 804 -1.90 15.91 0.46
CA ALA A 804 -0.84 14.99 0.06
C ALA A 804 0.26 14.98 1.13
N ALA A 805 0.57 13.80 1.65
CA ALA A 805 1.70 13.55 2.52
C ALA A 805 3.01 13.82 1.77
N GLU A 806 4.03 14.21 2.50
CA GLU A 806 5.36 14.50 1.98
C GLU A 806 6.36 13.75 2.86
N GLY A 807 7.17 12.90 2.22
CA GLY A 807 8.21 12.16 2.92
C GLY A 807 9.34 13.05 3.40
N ALA A 808 10.25 12.47 4.17
CA ALA A 808 11.42 13.16 4.71
C ALA A 808 12.14 14.07 3.68
N GLY A 809 12.30 15.35 4.03
CA GLY A 809 13.09 16.31 3.24
C GLY A 809 12.38 16.94 2.04
N GLY A 810 11.08 16.70 1.86
CA GLY A 810 10.37 17.13 0.66
C GLY A 810 10.20 16.03 -0.37
N ARG A 811 10.31 14.76 0.04
CA ARG A 811 10.31 13.61 -0.88
C ARG A 811 8.91 13.36 -1.43
N ARG A 812 8.85 13.10 -2.74
CA ARG A 812 7.71 12.50 -3.45
C ARG A 812 8.20 11.24 -4.15
N GLN A 813 7.58 10.10 -3.85
CA GLN A 813 7.83 8.86 -4.57
C GLN A 813 7.24 8.95 -5.98
N THR A 814 8.02 8.57 -6.98
CA THR A 814 7.68 8.69 -8.41
C THR A 814 7.51 7.33 -9.08
N ALA A 815 8.09 6.27 -8.50
CA ALA A 815 7.93 4.90 -8.96
C ALA A 815 8.02 3.88 -7.81
N GLU A 816 7.24 2.81 -7.93
CA GLU A 816 7.15 1.67 -7.01
C GLU A 816 8.19 0.61 -7.38
N PRO A 817 9.03 0.16 -6.43
CA PRO A 817 10.06 -0.83 -6.70
C PRO A 817 9.49 -2.25 -6.81
N LEU A 818 8.44 -2.55 -6.04
CA LEU A 818 7.92 -3.90 -5.87
C LEU A 818 7.39 -4.50 -7.17
N PRO A 819 6.43 -3.88 -7.90
CA PRO A 819 5.78 -4.54 -9.05
C PRO A 819 6.75 -4.86 -10.17
N ILE A 820 7.80 -4.05 -10.33
CA ILE A 820 8.85 -4.19 -11.34
C ILE A 820 10.07 -4.99 -10.86
N GLY A 821 9.99 -5.60 -9.66
CA GLY A 821 10.89 -6.66 -9.20
C GLY A 821 12.08 -6.20 -8.37
N TYR A 822 12.20 -4.93 -7.97
CA TYR A 822 13.30 -4.46 -7.12
C TYR A 822 13.04 -4.77 -5.64
N SER A 823 14.07 -5.28 -4.96
CA SER A 823 14.02 -5.64 -3.53
C SER A 823 14.05 -4.40 -2.63
N ILE A 824 13.26 -4.44 -1.56
CA ILE A 824 13.15 -3.37 -0.54
C ILE A 824 13.73 -3.78 0.84
N GLU A 825 14.36 -4.95 0.94
CA GLU A 825 14.76 -5.53 2.23
C GLU A 825 15.86 -4.77 2.98
N ASP A 826 15.78 -4.77 4.31
CA ASP A 826 16.80 -4.34 5.29
C ASP A 826 17.53 -3.00 4.98
N GLY A 827 16.88 -2.08 4.26
CA GLY A 827 17.47 -0.80 3.85
C GLY A 827 18.46 -0.92 2.70
N GLU A 828 18.30 -1.93 1.84
CA GLU A 828 19.04 -2.05 0.58
C GLU A 828 18.42 -1.14 -0.50
N ASP A 829 19.24 -0.21 -0.95
CA ASP A 829 18.93 0.75 -2.01
C ASP A 829 19.19 0.10 -3.39
N ASN A 830 18.17 -0.56 -3.94
CA ASN A 830 18.31 -1.42 -5.12
C ASN A 830 17.73 -0.85 -6.42
N MET A 831 16.76 0.07 -6.33
CA MET A 831 16.12 0.68 -7.51
C MET A 831 17.05 1.77 -8.07
N PRO A 832 17.33 1.83 -9.37
CA PRO A 832 18.21 2.85 -9.93
C PRO A 832 17.53 4.23 -9.98
N ASN A 833 18.25 5.25 -9.53
CA ASN A 833 17.88 6.66 -9.65
C ASN A 833 18.99 7.42 -10.38
N TRP A 834 18.71 7.86 -11.61
CA TRP A 834 19.70 8.48 -12.49
C TRP A 834 19.74 9.99 -12.32
N GLY A 835 20.90 10.62 -12.36
CA GLY A 835 20.96 12.08 -12.22
C GLY A 835 22.15 12.70 -12.88
N ILE A 836 22.07 14.01 -13.08
CA ILE A 836 23.18 14.85 -13.50
C ILE A 836 23.64 15.62 -12.26
N ALA A 837 24.95 15.76 -12.06
CA ALA A 837 25.46 16.62 -11.00
C ALA A 837 24.84 18.03 -11.12
N ALA A 838 24.22 18.52 -10.04
CA ALA A 838 23.49 19.80 -10.04
C ALA A 838 24.36 20.95 -10.57
N SER A 839 25.63 21.00 -10.16
CA SER A 839 26.59 22.00 -10.63
C SER A 839 26.90 21.93 -12.14
N ALA A 840 26.77 20.75 -12.76
CA ALA A 840 26.96 20.57 -14.19
C ALA A 840 25.72 21.06 -14.96
N VAL A 841 24.52 20.79 -14.47
CA VAL A 841 23.26 21.36 -15.01
C VAL A 841 23.33 22.89 -15.01
N GLU A 842 23.66 23.50 -13.88
CA GLU A 842 23.84 24.95 -13.78
C GLU A 842 24.97 25.46 -14.69
N GLY A 843 26.05 24.70 -14.81
CA GLY A 843 27.19 24.99 -15.70
C GLY A 843 26.82 25.00 -17.18
N ALA A 844 25.85 24.16 -17.58
CA ALA A 844 25.24 24.15 -18.90
C ALA A 844 24.19 25.26 -19.09
N GLY A 845 23.90 26.04 -18.04
CA GLY A 845 22.90 27.11 -18.05
C GLY A 845 21.47 26.61 -17.80
N GLY A 846 21.31 25.37 -17.33
CA GLY A 846 20.03 24.79 -16.92
C GLY A 846 19.62 25.15 -15.49
N THR A 847 18.44 24.67 -15.14
CA THR A 847 17.81 24.80 -13.81
C THR A 847 17.62 23.40 -13.23
N VAL A 848 18.04 23.23 -11.98
CA VAL A 848 17.70 22.04 -11.18
C VAL A 848 16.36 22.32 -10.50
N VAL A 849 15.36 21.47 -10.75
CA VAL A 849 14.02 21.61 -10.18
C VAL A 849 13.92 20.84 -8.86
N THR A 850 14.43 19.60 -8.86
CA THR A 850 14.50 18.72 -7.68
C THR A 850 15.82 17.98 -7.64
N THR A 851 16.17 17.46 -6.48
CA THR A 851 17.37 16.64 -6.26
C THR A 851 17.02 15.26 -5.72
N THR A 852 18.00 14.36 -5.70
CA THR A 852 17.97 13.17 -4.85
C THR A 852 18.32 13.55 -3.41
N ASP A 853 18.06 12.68 -2.43
CA ASP A 853 18.46 12.81 -1.02
C ASP A 853 19.89 12.29 -0.72
N GLY A 854 20.66 11.99 -1.78
CA GLY A 854 22.01 11.43 -1.75
C GLY A 854 23.13 12.40 -1.34
N ALA A 855 24.33 11.83 -1.12
CA ALA A 855 25.51 12.59 -0.71
C ALA A 855 26.09 13.48 -1.81
N ASP A 856 25.88 13.08 -3.07
CA ASP A 856 26.17 13.89 -4.24
C ASP A 856 24.87 14.59 -4.64
N GLU A 857 24.86 15.93 -4.73
CA GLU A 857 23.69 16.71 -5.15
C GLU A 857 23.38 16.42 -6.63
N LEU A 858 22.73 15.30 -6.92
CA LEU A 858 22.24 14.93 -8.25
C LEU A 858 20.88 15.56 -8.49
N SER A 859 20.64 16.03 -9.71
CA SER A 859 19.34 16.51 -10.14
C SER A 859 18.40 15.34 -10.38
N SER A 860 17.27 15.31 -9.66
CA SER A 860 16.17 14.38 -9.98
C SER A 860 15.39 14.86 -11.20
N ILE A 861 15.06 16.16 -11.23
CA ILE A 861 14.41 16.82 -12.37
C ILE A 861 15.25 18.03 -12.74
N ALA A 862 15.56 18.17 -14.02
CA ALA A 862 16.27 19.33 -14.55
C ALA A 862 15.71 19.79 -15.90
N GLU A 863 15.88 21.08 -16.19
CA GLU A 863 15.56 21.67 -17.49
C GLU A 863 16.78 22.47 -17.99
N ILE A 864 17.24 22.15 -19.20
CA ILE A 864 18.39 22.77 -19.85
C ILE A 864 17.90 23.47 -21.12
N PRO A 865 17.93 24.82 -21.18
CA PRO A 865 17.58 25.56 -22.39
C PRO A 865 18.56 25.28 -23.53
N VAL A 866 18.04 24.95 -24.72
CA VAL A 866 18.85 24.64 -25.90
C VAL A 866 18.30 25.36 -27.14
N GLY A 867 18.95 26.45 -27.55
CA GLY A 867 18.50 27.24 -28.69
C GLY A 867 17.12 27.85 -28.44
N ALA A 868 16.12 27.45 -29.23
CA ALA A 868 14.72 27.87 -29.05
C ALA A 868 13.88 26.89 -28.22
N GLY A 869 14.39 25.70 -27.91
CA GLY A 869 13.69 24.66 -27.16
C GLY A 869 14.43 24.27 -25.89
N VAL A 870 14.17 23.06 -25.39
CA VAL A 870 14.66 22.58 -24.09
C VAL A 870 15.04 21.10 -24.12
N VAL A 871 15.90 20.72 -23.18
CA VAL A 871 16.15 19.33 -22.79
C VAL A 871 15.76 19.18 -21.33
N ARG A 872 14.82 18.29 -21.03
CA ARG A 872 14.34 17.99 -19.69
C ARG A 872 14.77 16.58 -19.29
N THR A 873 15.15 16.39 -18.03
CA THR A 873 15.58 15.10 -17.51
C THR A 873 14.80 14.70 -16.28
N PHE A 874 14.53 13.40 -16.11
CA PHE A 874 13.87 12.85 -14.93
C PHE A 874 14.50 11.53 -14.48
N ALA A 875 14.82 11.43 -13.20
CA ALA A 875 15.74 10.46 -12.65
C ALA A 875 15.26 9.01 -12.56
N SER A 876 14.03 8.80 -12.08
CA SER A 876 13.44 7.47 -11.92
C SER A 876 11.92 7.56 -12.05
N VAL A 877 11.38 7.00 -13.14
CA VAL A 877 9.95 7.11 -13.46
C VAL A 877 9.42 5.89 -14.19
N LEU A 878 10.08 5.50 -15.29
CA LEU A 878 9.70 4.35 -16.11
C LEU A 878 10.89 3.39 -16.17
N THR A 879 11.43 3.10 -14.99
CA THR A 879 12.57 2.22 -14.81
C THR A 879 12.25 0.82 -15.35
N PHE A 880 13.21 0.23 -16.07
CA PHE A 880 12.98 -1.08 -16.67
C PHE A 880 12.88 -2.19 -15.59
N PRO A 881 11.93 -3.15 -15.71
CA PRO A 881 11.77 -4.23 -14.74
C PRO A 881 13.00 -5.13 -14.60
N THR A 882 13.16 -5.80 -13.45
CA THR A 882 14.33 -6.63 -13.15
C THR A 882 13.96 -8.05 -12.72
N THR A 883 14.75 -9.03 -13.14
CA THR A 883 14.64 -10.43 -12.72
C THR A 883 15.66 -10.80 -11.65
N ALA A 884 16.38 -9.83 -11.09
CA ALA A 884 17.51 -10.06 -10.19
C ALA A 884 17.09 -10.62 -8.82
N TYR A 885 15.86 -10.32 -8.41
CA TYR A 885 15.32 -10.66 -7.09
C TYR A 885 14.21 -11.71 -7.21
N PHE A 886 13.70 -12.22 -6.08
CA PHE A 886 12.67 -13.26 -6.08
C PHE A 886 11.30 -12.66 -6.45
N HIS A 887 10.64 -13.20 -7.49
CA HIS A 887 9.38 -12.68 -8.05
C HIS A 887 8.44 -13.79 -8.53
N PRO A 888 7.99 -14.70 -7.63
CA PRO A 888 7.29 -15.92 -8.01
C PRO A 888 5.98 -15.68 -8.76
N HIS A 889 5.28 -14.56 -8.54
CA HIS A 889 4.01 -14.25 -9.21
C HIS A 889 4.17 -13.41 -10.48
N GLY A 890 5.40 -13.24 -10.97
CA GLY A 890 5.70 -12.51 -12.19
C GLY A 890 6.12 -11.07 -11.92
N LEU A 891 6.09 -10.25 -12.97
CA LEU A 891 6.52 -8.86 -12.95
C LEU A 891 5.47 -8.01 -13.65
N SER A 892 5.43 -6.73 -13.28
CA SER A 892 4.73 -5.68 -14.01
C SER A 892 5.67 -4.97 -15.00
N SER A 893 5.08 -4.30 -15.99
CA SER A 893 5.78 -3.51 -17.00
C SER A 893 6.27 -2.16 -16.45
N TYR A 894 5.51 -1.55 -15.55
CA TYR A 894 5.86 -0.30 -14.84
C TYR A 894 5.20 -0.28 -13.46
N GLY A 895 5.65 0.63 -12.59
CA GLY A 895 5.07 0.87 -11.26
C GLY A 895 4.98 2.36 -11.00
N LEU A 896 4.26 3.09 -11.83
CA LEU A 896 4.23 4.56 -11.77
C LEU A 896 3.31 5.02 -10.64
N THR A 897 3.76 5.99 -9.83
CA THR A 897 2.90 6.61 -8.81
C THR A 897 2.13 7.80 -9.40
N ASP A 898 1.14 8.33 -8.67
CA ASP A 898 0.44 9.56 -9.05
C ASP A 898 1.39 10.75 -9.34
N HIS A 899 2.38 10.97 -8.47
CA HIS A 899 3.39 12.00 -8.71
C HIS A 899 4.24 11.68 -9.94
N GLY A 900 4.52 10.40 -10.22
CA GLY A 900 5.18 9.96 -11.44
C GLY A 900 4.38 10.35 -12.69
N TYR A 901 3.07 10.07 -12.72
CA TYR A 901 2.16 10.48 -13.79
C TYR A 901 2.13 12.01 -13.97
N THR A 902 1.91 12.74 -12.88
CA THR A 902 1.81 14.21 -12.87
C THR A 902 3.09 14.87 -13.39
N ILE A 903 4.26 14.39 -12.96
CA ILE A 903 5.54 14.93 -13.42
C ILE A 903 5.79 14.58 -14.89
N LEU A 904 5.43 13.36 -15.31
CA LEU A 904 5.61 12.91 -16.69
C LEU A 904 4.75 13.72 -17.66
N ASP A 905 3.50 14.03 -17.30
CA ASP A 905 2.65 14.99 -18.02
C ASP A 905 3.37 16.35 -18.16
N ASN A 906 3.75 16.97 -17.05
CA ASN A 906 4.44 18.27 -17.06
C ASN A 906 5.71 18.28 -17.94
N LEU A 907 6.45 17.17 -17.97
CA LEU A 907 7.66 17.02 -18.78
C LEU A 907 7.33 16.96 -20.28
N MET A 908 6.27 16.24 -20.65
CA MET A 908 5.89 15.99 -22.04
C MET A 908 5.12 17.14 -22.67
N THR A 909 4.30 17.85 -21.89
CA THR A 909 3.50 18.98 -22.35
C THR A 909 4.39 20.13 -22.83
N TRP A 910 4.26 20.49 -24.11
CA TRP A 910 5.10 21.50 -24.75
C TRP A 910 4.42 22.17 -25.95
N GLN A 911 4.51 23.49 -26.01
CA GLN A 911 4.10 24.25 -27.19
C GLN A 911 5.34 24.78 -27.93
N ASN A 912 5.55 24.31 -29.16
CA ASN A 912 6.64 24.79 -29.99
C ASN A 912 6.32 26.14 -30.64
N ASP A 913 6.69 27.24 -29.95
CA ASP A 913 6.52 28.62 -30.45
C ASP A 913 7.20 28.88 -31.81
N ALA A 914 8.20 28.09 -32.20
CA ALA A 914 8.85 28.21 -33.50
C ALA A 914 8.02 27.60 -34.65
N GLN A 915 7.10 26.69 -34.32
CA GLN A 915 6.13 26.08 -35.25
C GLN A 915 4.73 26.70 -35.14
N ALA A 916 4.43 27.43 -34.06
CA ALA A 916 3.18 28.14 -33.90
C ALA A 916 2.90 29.04 -35.12
N ALA A 917 1.74 28.84 -35.74
CA ALA A 917 1.33 29.66 -36.87
C ALA A 917 1.33 31.13 -36.44
N THR A 918 2.13 31.99 -37.11
CA THR A 918 2.00 33.44 -36.94
C THR A 918 0.52 33.80 -37.11
N PRO A 919 -0.14 34.41 -36.10
CA PRO A 919 -1.54 34.79 -36.21
C PRO A 919 -1.73 35.60 -37.48
N ASP A 920 -2.66 35.20 -38.35
CA ASP A 920 -3.00 36.03 -39.50
C ASP A 920 -3.85 37.17 -38.97
N LEU A 921 -3.18 38.26 -38.57
CA LEU A 921 -3.80 39.49 -38.09
C LEU A 921 -4.75 40.15 -39.13
N VAL A 922 -4.91 39.55 -40.31
CA VAL A 922 -5.81 39.99 -41.38
C VAL A 922 -7.07 39.10 -41.51
N ASP A 923 -7.06 37.84 -41.07
CA ASP A 923 -8.18 36.89 -41.26
C ASP A 923 -8.67 36.19 -39.97
N ASP A 924 -7.93 36.25 -38.86
CA ASP A 924 -8.42 35.71 -37.58
C ASP A 924 -9.36 36.71 -36.88
N ASP A 925 -10.63 36.33 -36.73
CA ASP A 925 -11.62 37.10 -35.99
C ASP A 925 -11.14 37.29 -34.53
N ILE A 926 -10.79 38.54 -34.17
CA ILE A 926 -10.43 38.92 -32.80
C ILE A 926 -11.66 38.70 -31.89
N ALA A 927 -11.73 37.53 -31.26
CA ALA A 927 -12.84 37.10 -30.40
C ALA A 927 -12.87 37.77 -29.01
N TRP A 928 -12.24 38.95 -28.82
CA TRP A 928 -12.21 39.67 -27.54
C TRP A 928 -13.29 40.75 -27.37
N ILE A 929 -14.29 40.82 -28.27
CA ILE A 929 -15.37 41.84 -28.19
C ILE A 929 -16.76 41.26 -27.84
N ALA A 930 -16.92 39.93 -27.71
CA ALA A 930 -18.23 39.31 -27.46
C ALA A 930 -18.37 38.53 -26.15
N SER A 931 -17.52 38.79 -25.15
CA SER A 931 -17.74 38.27 -23.80
C SER A 931 -18.65 39.22 -23.01
N ASP A 932 -19.86 38.78 -22.68
CA ASP A 932 -20.81 39.48 -21.78
C ASP A 932 -20.39 39.38 -20.29
N VAL A 933 -19.12 39.03 -20.00
CA VAL A 933 -18.57 39.03 -18.65
C VAL A 933 -18.13 40.45 -18.29
N PRO A 934 -18.68 41.09 -17.23
CA PRO A 934 -18.25 42.42 -16.84
C PRO A 934 -16.83 42.35 -16.28
N THR A 935 -15.85 42.77 -17.07
CA THR A 935 -14.46 42.90 -16.62
C THR A 935 -14.40 43.99 -15.54
N ARG A 936 -14.11 43.60 -14.30
CA ARG A 936 -13.78 44.51 -13.21
C ARG A 936 -12.37 45.07 -13.47
N VAL A 937 -12.29 46.20 -14.14
CA VAL A 937 -11.03 46.93 -14.27
C VAL A 937 -10.67 47.53 -12.91
N MET A 938 -9.65 46.94 -12.26
CA MET A 938 -8.94 47.55 -11.15
C MET A 938 -8.15 48.74 -11.69
N VAL A 939 -8.67 49.95 -11.46
CA VAL A 939 -7.94 51.19 -11.75
C VAL A 939 -6.98 51.46 -10.60
N ASP A 940 -5.71 51.10 -10.82
CA ASP A 940 -4.55 51.69 -10.14
C ASP A 940 -4.61 53.23 -10.28
N GLY A 941 -4.54 53.91 -9.14
CA GLY A 941 -4.64 55.35 -8.99
C GLY A 941 -3.39 56.14 -9.36
N SER A 942 -2.82 55.93 -10.54
CA SER A 942 -1.73 56.78 -11.06
C SER A 942 -2.04 57.31 -12.47
N ASN A 943 -2.79 58.42 -12.51
CA ASN A 943 -2.91 59.30 -13.67
C ASN A 943 -1.52 59.64 -14.25
N GLN A 944 -1.22 59.23 -15.48
CA GLN A 944 -0.85 60.11 -16.62
C GLN A 944 -0.84 59.30 -17.93
N LEU A 945 -1.89 59.43 -18.75
CA LEU A 945 -1.82 59.09 -20.19
C LEU A 945 -1.36 60.34 -20.96
N PRO A 946 -0.36 60.24 -21.87
CA PRO A 946 -0.08 61.30 -22.83
C PRO A 946 -1.12 61.30 -23.96
N GLU A 947 -1.59 62.50 -24.29
CA GLU A 947 -2.40 62.79 -25.48
C GLU A 947 -1.64 62.40 -26.76
N ALA A 948 -2.20 61.47 -27.52
CA ALA A 948 -2.40 61.53 -28.97
C ALA A 948 -2.47 60.11 -29.53
N PHE A 949 -3.65 59.70 -30.00
CA PHE A 949 -3.85 59.20 -31.36
C PHE A 949 -5.36 58.98 -31.53
N LEU A 950 -6.02 60.02 -32.05
CA LEU A 950 -7.35 59.94 -32.65
C LEU A 950 -7.16 59.76 -34.16
N VAL A 951 -8.12 59.04 -34.76
CA VAL A 951 -8.45 58.91 -36.20
C VAL A 951 -7.61 57.87 -36.94
N ASP A 952 -8.15 56.86 -37.64
CA ASP A 952 -9.52 56.47 -38.06
C ASP A 952 -9.64 54.94 -37.95
#